data_AF-A0A7Z9KYH8-F1
#
_entry.id   AF-A0A7Z9KYH8-F1
#
_cell.length_a   1.000
_cell.length_b   1.000
_cell.length_c   1.000
_cell.angle_alpha   90.00
_cell.angle_beta   90.00
_cell.angle_gamma   90.00
#
_symmetry.space_group_name_H-M   'P 1'
#
loop_
_entity.id
_entity.type
_entity.pdbx_description
1 polymer ?
#
loop_
_entity_poly.entity_id
_entity_poly.type
_entity_poly.pdbx_seq_one_letter_code
_entity_poly.pdbx_strand_id
1 'polypeptide(L)'
;MKHISTLIIAFSLSACLAEAPEGVKAIDSAATTVKMDFFHRPLPEIPLPNDIATRYDSSSPTLRRVNASMVAHTEMEIRVRQLVDELDGWGVFMPIFIPFTGPLDINSILAGHRDEDYRLDNDVIYLVNIDRDSDSFGTFMHLDMGNGNYPTVLEDMNRYWANDPRGWTNNLMFEETDEDINKNGVLDPGEDTDADGILDVSNYLPGHSPEKDDLAGRADALMSFYERETNTIIVRPMIPLDERTTYAVVVTKRLKDEAGNPVGSPYPFINHNAQTLALEPLNTVLKPVGLSTQDVAFAWTFTTQSIQSNWQSIRDGLYKHGIQAHLGEEYPAEIAGFEPLRDVNHPGFKNITNPHILPQEDWDPAFQLIAQNFLGAKDGSVFAKKLVSGHQYIDYQVIGYYDSPQLFERWDDEGKMISLSDQSWPPDLTTKPAKTRSERIWFHLIVPRKEISARGEGKPAPLLVLGHGYGANRFDVPTLGGYLARHGMAIIGIDCISHGIAISQTETQQAIEILNLFGLGPFFDAVVNKGRAFDQNNDGSKNSGGDFWTSYVFHTRDAIRQSALDYMNLIRIIRSFDGTRRWKHDLNGDGESELAGDFDGDGVIDVGGDAFIGMFGASLGGIMSSVVSALEPEISVTVPIASGGALLDIGARSFQGGVPEAVILRMMGPLYLGTQTPDDEQMRISTIVPNVNSAQELNMAAVGGVQAGDFVVVENLRNGVRGCSYVADDNGTLRWRAAADSNNRDPVRILFYEGDAMLLGSKDCETKAGVSPRKILDSFEQDVWWQGQLINRFTPLHTLAEGLGIKRVTPRMRRFLAIGQMVLDNGDPAVFGPGLGKKPVVYAGTGQKTGANALVVTTVGDMNVPANGGITQSRAAGFIDYLNPDPRYGKPANQVLIDTYTAEAVHTLKRFTDSDGNGIHMDVENFSGGTDIWGDEVPRLDPPLRLGMTKKNASGGYSASIFPYPIPTGQHGFPFPGVLIDEARKICSDACAEGEDCECDKIDATQTFDVGSYLFNMFGRFLSTNGTELPTDMCMSLDNCSFLKPAPEPREPGQ
;
A
#
# COMPACT_ATOMS: atom_id res chain seq x y z
N MET A 1 -51.46 -58.20 1.40
CA MET A 1 -50.90 -56.84 1.24
C MET A 1 -51.56 -55.84 2.19
N LYS A 2 -51.44 -56.04 3.52
CA LYS A 2 -51.87 -55.07 4.56
C LYS A 2 -50.92 -55.01 5.78
N HIS A 3 -49.75 -55.65 5.70
CA HIS A 3 -48.73 -55.65 6.77
C HIS A 3 -47.37 -55.05 6.36
N ILE A 4 -47.24 -54.50 5.14
CA ILE A 4 -46.01 -53.83 4.67
C ILE A 4 -46.10 -52.30 4.81
N SER A 5 -47.31 -51.73 4.83
CA SER A 5 -47.51 -50.28 4.94
C SER A 5 -47.29 -49.73 6.35
N THR A 6 -47.44 -50.54 7.40
CA THR A 6 -47.27 -50.07 8.79
C THR A 6 -45.79 -50.02 9.21
N LEU A 7 -44.91 -50.81 8.58
CA LEU A 7 -43.48 -50.79 8.90
C LEU A 7 -42.73 -49.64 8.19
N ILE A 8 -43.21 -49.19 7.04
CA ILE A 8 -42.61 -48.07 6.27
C ILE A 8 -43.02 -46.71 6.87
N ILE A 9 -44.20 -46.60 7.49
CA ILE A 9 -44.63 -45.37 8.20
C ILE A 9 -43.91 -45.22 9.55
N ALA A 10 -43.51 -46.32 10.20
CA ALA A 10 -42.73 -46.27 11.43
C ALA A 10 -41.28 -45.80 11.20
N PHE A 11 -40.65 -46.17 10.07
CA PHE A 11 -39.29 -45.72 9.72
C PHE A 11 -39.22 -44.29 9.19
N SER A 12 -40.35 -43.71 8.74
CA SER A 12 -40.41 -42.31 8.27
C SER A 12 -40.76 -41.30 9.37
N LEU A 13 -41.20 -41.76 10.55
CA LEU A 13 -41.45 -40.91 11.72
C LEU A 13 -40.32 -40.90 12.75
N SER A 14 -39.38 -41.84 12.69
CA SER A 14 -38.16 -41.84 13.52
C SER A 14 -37.03 -40.96 12.98
N ALA A 15 -37.15 -40.42 11.76
CA ALA A 15 -36.18 -39.49 11.17
C ALA A 15 -36.41 -38.02 11.60
N CYS A 16 -37.46 -37.73 12.38
CA CYS A 16 -37.76 -36.40 12.92
C CYS A 16 -37.55 -36.30 14.45
N LEU A 17 -36.81 -37.24 15.04
CA LEU A 17 -36.33 -37.17 16.44
C LEU A 17 -34.81 -36.94 16.47
N ALA A 18 -34.29 -36.04 15.62
CA ALA A 18 -32.99 -35.48 15.90
C ALA A 18 -33.11 -34.68 17.20
N GLU A 19 -32.27 -34.98 18.19
CA GLU A 19 -32.11 -34.13 19.38
C GLU A 19 -31.93 -32.68 18.91
N ALA A 20 -32.55 -31.73 19.61
CA ALA A 20 -32.36 -30.32 19.29
C ALA A 20 -30.85 -30.05 19.24
N PRO A 21 -30.33 -29.45 18.17
CA PRO A 21 -28.89 -29.29 18.02
C PRO A 21 -28.33 -28.53 19.23
N GLU A 22 -27.45 -29.20 19.98
CA GLU A 22 -26.77 -28.62 21.14
C GLU A 22 -25.55 -27.81 20.67
N GLY A 23 -25.28 -26.68 21.33
CA GLY A 23 -24.02 -25.96 21.15
C GLY A 23 -22.87 -26.60 21.93
N VAL A 24 -21.66 -26.06 21.79
CA VAL A 24 -20.45 -26.61 22.45
C VAL A 24 -20.60 -26.63 23.98
N LYS A 25 -21.22 -25.58 24.53
CA LYS A 25 -21.45 -25.43 25.97
C LYS A 25 -22.63 -24.50 26.22
N ALA A 26 -23.55 -24.90 27.11
CA ALA A 26 -24.64 -24.05 27.56
C ALA A 26 -24.12 -22.85 28.37
N ILE A 27 -24.76 -21.70 28.24
CA ILE A 27 -24.40 -20.45 28.92
C ILE A 27 -25.63 -19.73 29.47
N ASP A 28 -25.47 -19.01 30.58
CA ASP A 28 -26.50 -18.16 31.15
C ASP A 28 -26.75 -16.92 30.27
N SER A 29 -27.94 -16.35 30.35
CA SER A 29 -28.28 -15.10 29.66
C SER A 29 -27.44 -13.93 30.18
N ALA A 30 -26.96 -13.07 29.28
CA ALA A 30 -26.29 -11.81 29.60
C ALA A 30 -27.10 -10.61 29.08
N ALA A 31 -26.89 -9.45 29.69
CA ALA A 31 -27.53 -8.20 29.26
C ALA A 31 -26.92 -7.67 27.95
N THR A 32 -25.59 -7.63 27.90
CA THR A 32 -24.84 -7.32 26.68
C THR A 32 -24.33 -8.61 26.05
N THR A 33 -24.66 -8.83 24.78
CA THR A 33 -24.20 -9.99 24.01
C THR A 33 -23.45 -9.55 22.77
N VAL A 34 -22.68 -10.46 22.18
CA VAL A 34 -22.24 -10.30 20.80
C VAL A 34 -23.49 -10.15 19.91
N LYS A 35 -23.48 -9.19 18.99
CA LYS A 35 -24.60 -8.87 18.11
C LYS A 35 -24.61 -9.85 16.94
N MET A 36 -25.79 -10.44 16.66
CA MET A 36 -25.99 -11.39 15.56
C MET A 36 -27.27 -11.04 14.77
N ASP A 37 -27.25 -9.92 14.06
CA ASP A 37 -28.38 -9.46 13.23
C ASP A 37 -28.14 -9.72 11.73
N PHE A 38 -28.67 -10.84 11.25
CA PHE A 38 -28.61 -11.24 9.84
C PHE A 38 -29.51 -10.44 8.91
N PHE A 39 -30.49 -9.72 9.47
CA PHE A 39 -31.52 -9.03 8.71
C PHE A 39 -31.25 -7.54 8.56
N HIS A 40 -30.25 -7.01 9.26
CA HIS A 40 -29.73 -5.67 9.00
C HIS A 40 -29.39 -5.49 7.51
N ARG A 41 -29.65 -4.28 6.99
CA ARG A 41 -29.46 -3.90 5.60
C ARG A 41 -28.66 -2.60 5.54
N PRO A 42 -27.78 -2.43 4.54
CA PRO A 42 -27.55 -3.32 3.39
C PRO A 42 -26.69 -4.56 3.70
N LEU A 43 -25.97 -4.55 4.82
CA LEU A 43 -25.10 -5.64 5.29
C LEU A 43 -25.55 -6.14 6.67
N PRO A 44 -25.32 -7.40 7.04
CA PRO A 44 -25.65 -7.91 8.37
C PRO A 44 -24.75 -7.29 9.46
N GLU A 45 -25.25 -7.19 10.70
CA GLU A 45 -24.47 -6.80 11.87
C GLU A 45 -24.14 -8.03 12.72
N ILE A 46 -23.07 -8.69 12.31
CA ILE A 46 -22.49 -9.88 12.93
C ILE A 46 -20.98 -9.69 13.07
N PRO A 47 -20.27 -10.51 13.86
CA PRO A 47 -18.82 -10.49 13.83
C PRO A 47 -18.32 -10.88 12.44
N LEU A 48 -17.32 -10.17 11.93
CA LEU A 48 -16.65 -10.46 10.66
C LEU A 48 -15.13 -10.43 10.88
N PRO A 49 -14.36 -11.36 10.29
CA PRO A 49 -14.79 -12.48 9.45
C PRO A 49 -15.55 -13.58 10.22
N ASN A 50 -16.45 -14.29 9.52
CA ASN A 50 -17.24 -15.39 10.11
C ASN A 50 -17.76 -16.36 9.04
N ASP A 51 -17.54 -17.65 9.26
CA ASP A 51 -17.96 -18.73 8.38
C ASP A 51 -19.48 -18.84 8.18
N ILE A 52 -20.29 -18.31 9.10
CA ILE A 52 -21.75 -18.28 8.89
C ILE A 52 -22.17 -17.33 7.76
N ALA A 53 -21.31 -16.36 7.43
CA ALA A 53 -21.45 -15.49 6.26
C ALA A 53 -20.72 -16.05 5.03
N THR A 54 -20.58 -17.38 4.96
CA THR A 54 -20.10 -18.11 3.78
C THR A 54 -21.15 -19.10 3.31
N ARG A 55 -21.08 -19.51 2.05
CA ARG A 55 -21.83 -20.64 1.50
C ARG A 55 -20.89 -21.80 1.22
N TYR A 56 -21.41 -23.02 1.34
CA TYR A 56 -20.68 -24.22 0.95
C TYR A 56 -20.55 -24.29 -0.58
N ASP A 57 -19.35 -24.59 -1.07
CA ASP A 57 -19.04 -24.82 -2.48
C ASP A 57 -18.01 -25.94 -2.58
N SER A 58 -18.42 -27.13 -3.02
CA SER A 58 -17.53 -28.30 -3.14
C SER A 58 -16.43 -28.14 -4.18
N SER A 59 -16.51 -27.14 -5.06
CA SER A 59 -15.46 -26.83 -6.03
C SER A 59 -14.43 -25.81 -5.51
N SER A 60 -14.72 -25.18 -4.37
CA SER A 60 -13.82 -24.24 -3.72
C SER A 60 -12.71 -24.97 -2.96
N PRO A 61 -11.44 -24.49 -2.98
CA PRO A 61 -10.33 -25.11 -2.24
C PRO A 61 -10.57 -25.24 -0.73
N THR A 62 -11.34 -24.33 -0.14
CA THR A 62 -11.69 -24.32 1.29
C THR A 62 -13.08 -24.88 1.58
N LEU A 63 -13.77 -25.35 0.53
CA LEU A 63 -15.20 -25.70 0.53
C LEU A 63 -16.15 -24.53 0.83
N ARG A 64 -15.64 -23.29 0.82
CA ARG A 64 -16.40 -22.08 1.14
C ARG A 64 -16.32 -21.04 0.04
N ARG A 65 -17.36 -20.20 -0.04
CA ARG A 65 -17.33 -18.91 -0.72
C ARG A 65 -17.91 -17.84 0.18
N VAL A 66 -17.33 -16.65 0.22
CA VAL A 66 -17.93 -15.52 0.95
C VAL A 66 -19.33 -15.26 0.38
N ASN A 67 -20.31 -15.00 1.24
CA ASN A 67 -21.69 -14.73 0.85
C ASN A 67 -21.98 -13.23 0.96
N ALA A 68 -21.65 -12.48 -0.09
CA ALA A 68 -21.79 -11.02 -0.08
C ALA A 68 -23.22 -10.59 -0.43
N SER A 69 -23.72 -9.55 0.25
CA SER A 69 -24.99 -8.90 -0.13
C SER A 69 -24.82 -8.21 -1.47
N MET A 70 -25.74 -8.43 -2.41
CA MET A 70 -25.75 -7.75 -3.72
C MET A 70 -26.48 -6.40 -3.71
N VAL A 71 -26.96 -5.96 -2.53
CA VAL A 71 -27.68 -4.67 -2.38
C VAL A 71 -26.67 -3.54 -2.24
N ALA A 72 -26.46 -2.77 -3.29
CA ALA A 72 -25.54 -1.62 -3.34
C ALA A 72 -26.06 -0.54 -4.29
N HIS A 73 -25.55 0.69 -4.14
CA HIS A 73 -26.06 1.87 -4.86
C HIS A 73 -25.28 2.23 -6.13
N THR A 74 -24.04 1.75 -6.25
CA THR A 74 -23.14 2.01 -7.40
C THR A 74 -22.71 0.73 -8.10
N GLU A 75 -22.39 0.82 -9.39
CA GLU A 75 -21.86 -0.25 -10.22
C GLU A 75 -20.52 -0.75 -9.67
N MET A 76 -19.63 0.16 -9.24
CA MET A 76 -18.41 -0.18 -8.51
C MET A 76 -18.67 -1.05 -7.29
N GLU A 77 -19.59 -0.65 -6.40
CA GLU A 77 -19.85 -1.42 -5.18
C GLU A 77 -20.51 -2.76 -5.48
N ILE A 78 -21.47 -2.80 -6.42
CA ILE A 78 -22.08 -4.05 -6.91
C ILE A 78 -21.00 -4.99 -7.42
N ARG A 79 -20.09 -4.50 -8.26
CA ARG A 79 -19.05 -5.32 -8.88
C ARG A 79 -18.03 -5.84 -7.88
N VAL A 80 -17.58 -5.00 -6.95
CA VAL A 80 -16.71 -5.43 -5.84
C VAL A 80 -17.39 -6.52 -5.02
N ARG A 81 -18.68 -6.38 -4.69
CA ARG A 81 -19.43 -7.41 -3.95
C ARG A 81 -19.55 -8.72 -4.72
N GLN A 82 -19.75 -8.68 -6.03
CA GLN A 82 -19.74 -9.88 -6.89
C GLN A 82 -18.39 -10.59 -6.85
N LEU A 83 -17.29 -9.84 -6.94
CA LEU A 83 -15.94 -10.42 -6.89
C LEU A 83 -15.60 -10.95 -5.49
N VAL A 84 -16.05 -10.28 -4.42
CA VAL A 84 -15.94 -10.80 -3.05
C VAL A 84 -16.72 -12.11 -2.91
N ASP A 85 -17.90 -12.22 -3.52
CA ASP A 85 -18.72 -13.43 -3.49
C ASP A 85 -18.01 -14.65 -4.13
N GLU A 86 -17.02 -14.41 -4.98
CA GLU A 86 -16.18 -15.44 -5.61
C GLU A 86 -14.96 -15.84 -4.75
N LEU A 87 -14.61 -15.10 -3.70
CA LEU A 87 -13.47 -15.45 -2.84
C LEU A 87 -13.74 -16.74 -2.07
N ASP A 88 -12.73 -17.60 -1.96
CA ASP A 88 -12.79 -18.88 -1.26
C ASP A 88 -12.56 -18.77 0.24
N GLY A 89 -12.55 -17.58 0.83
CA GLY A 89 -12.41 -17.42 2.27
C GLY A 89 -12.22 -15.96 2.66
N TRP A 90 -11.87 -15.75 3.92
CA TRP A 90 -11.63 -14.44 4.49
C TRP A 90 -10.16 -14.02 4.39
N GLY A 91 -9.87 -12.76 4.69
CA GLY A 91 -8.51 -12.21 4.70
C GLY A 91 -7.62 -12.90 5.73
N VAL A 92 -6.34 -13.05 5.40
CA VAL A 92 -5.29 -13.50 6.32
C VAL A 92 -4.76 -12.35 7.18
N PHE A 93 -5.05 -11.10 6.83
CA PHE A 93 -4.56 -9.94 7.55
C PHE A 93 -5.61 -8.83 7.76
N MET A 94 -6.86 -9.08 7.34
CA MET A 94 -7.98 -8.18 7.63
C MET A 94 -8.25 -8.04 9.15
N PRO A 95 -8.71 -6.87 9.63
CA PRO A 95 -9.17 -6.72 11.01
C PRO A 95 -10.43 -7.57 11.30
N ILE A 96 -10.60 -7.94 12.56
CA ILE A 96 -11.77 -8.65 13.09
C ILE A 96 -12.66 -7.63 13.81
N PHE A 97 -13.91 -7.52 13.38
CA PHE A 97 -14.93 -6.66 13.95
C PHE A 97 -15.90 -7.50 14.79
N ILE A 98 -16.16 -7.07 16.02
CA ILE A 98 -17.03 -7.77 16.97
C ILE A 98 -18.06 -6.77 17.51
N PRO A 99 -19.25 -6.67 16.89
CA PRO A 99 -20.30 -5.79 17.37
C PRO A 99 -20.99 -6.36 18.61
N PHE A 100 -21.40 -5.49 19.53
CA PHE A 100 -22.15 -5.85 20.74
C PHE A 100 -23.52 -5.17 20.79
N THR A 101 -24.46 -5.74 21.54
CA THR A 101 -25.82 -5.19 21.69
C THR A 101 -25.90 -3.97 22.61
N GLY A 102 -24.80 -3.64 23.29
CA GLY A 102 -24.70 -2.51 24.22
C GLY A 102 -23.24 -2.16 24.52
N PRO A 103 -23.00 -1.08 25.27
CA PRO A 103 -21.67 -0.57 25.54
C PRO A 103 -20.87 -1.48 26.48
N LEU A 104 -19.54 -1.33 26.42
CA LEU A 104 -18.58 -2.18 27.11
C LEU A 104 -17.75 -1.38 28.13
N ASP A 105 -17.33 -2.05 29.20
CA ASP A 105 -16.31 -1.49 30.09
C ASP A 105 -14.94 -1.54 29.41
N ILE A 106 -14.50 -0.39 28.91
CA ILE A 106 -13.22 -0.22 28.23
C ILE A 106 -12.04 -0.64 29.13
N ASN A 107 -12.14 -0.48 30.46
CA ASN A 107 -11.06 -0.89 31.35
C ASN A 107 -10.85 -2.41 31.34
N SER A 108 -11.92 -3.19 31.13
CA SER A 108 -11.80 -4.65 31.00
C SER A 108 -11.01 -5.05 29.74
N ILE A 109 -11.12 -4.27 28.66
CA ILE A 109 -10.33 -4.47 27.42
C ILE A 109 -8.87 -4.08 27.66
N LEU A 110 -8.64 -2.89 28.21
CA LEU A 110 -7.30 -2.36 28.48
C LEU A 110 -6.52 -3.27 29.45
N ALA A 111 -7.16 -3.72 30.53
CA ALA A 111 -6.52 -4.64 31.48
C ALA A 111 -6.18 -6.00 30.86
N GLY A 112 -6.90 -6.40 29.82
CA GLY A 112 -6.68 -7.66 29.11
C GLY A 112 -5.57 -7.58 28.06
N HIS A 113 -5.40 -6.45 27.36
CA HIS A 113 -4.56 -6.37 26.16
C HIS A 113 -3.49 -5.26 26.17
N ARG A 114 -3.53 -4.31 27.10
CA ARG A 114 -2.57 -3.19 27.13
C ARG A 114 -1.33 -3.55 27.95
N ASP A 115 -0.58 -4.52 27.46
CA ASP A 115 0.75 -4.91 27.97
C ASP A 115 1.81 -4.91 26.86
N GLU A 116 3.07 -4.71 27.24
CA GLU A 116 4.21 -4.62 26.30
C GLU A 116 4.61 -5.98 25.70
N ASP A 117 4.17 -7.09 26.32
CA ASP A 117 4.63 -8.46 26.07
C ASP A 117 3.58 -9.33 25.34
N TYR A 118 2.38 -8.80 25.06
CA TYR A 118 1.24 -9.51 24.45
C TYR A 118 0.90 -10.83 25.15
N ARG A 119 0.85 -10.80 26.49
CA ARG A 119 0.66 -11.99 27.31
C ARG A 119 -0.76 -12.53 27.27
N LEU A 120 -0.87 -13.78 26.84
CA LEU A 120 -2.15 -14.48 26.69
C LEU A 120 -2.88 -14.84 28.01
N ASP A 121 -2.34 -14.56 29.20
CA ASP A 121 -2.92 -15.08 30.46
C ASP A 121 -4.18 -14.33 30.91
N ASN A 122 -4.34 -13.06 30.49
CA ASN A 122 -5.47 -12.22 30.88
C ASN A 122 -6.33 -11.71 29.72
N ASP A 123 -5.99 -12.03 28.47
CA ASP A 123 -6.73 -11.53 27.30
C ASP A 123 -8.24 -11.74 27.42
N VAL A 124 -8.98 -10.78 26.89
CA VAL A 124 -10.45 -10.86 26.79
C VAL A 124 -10.90 -11.47 25.45
N ILE A 125 -10.05 -11.43 24.43
CA ILE A 125 -10.28 -11.99 23.08
C ILE A 125 -9.08 -12.86 22.71
N TYR A 126 -9.34 -14.07 22.20
CA TYR A 126 -8.30 -14.94 21.65
C TYR A 126 -8.60 -15.29 20.20
N LEU A 127 -7.54 -15.46 19.42
CA LEU A 127 -7.59 -16.05 18.08
C LEU A 127 -6.72 -17.31 18.08
N VAL A 128 -7.31 -18.47 17.79
CA VAL A 128 -6.61 -19.75 17.87
C VAL A 128 -6.83 -20.57 16.60
N ASN A 129 -5.76 -21.17 16.08
CA ASN A 129 -5.85 -22.12 14.98
C ASN A 129 -6.53 -23.40 15.49
N ILE A 130 -7.69 -23.75 14.91
CA ILE A 130 -8.45 -24.96 15.24
C ILE A 130 -8.54 -25.94 14.07
N ASP A 131 -7.78 -25.68 13.01
CA ASP A 131 -7.69 -26.55 11.85
C ASP A 131 -6.83 -27.78 12.17
N ARG A 132 -7.47 -28.94 12.26
CA ARG A 132 -6.81 -30.19 12.67
C ARG A 132 -5.76 -30.67 11.68
N ASP A 133 -5.86 -30.22 10.43
CA ASP A 133 -4.94 -30.59 9.36
C ASP A 133 -3.77 -29.60 9.24
N SER A 134 -3.78 -28.51 10.02
CA SER A 134 -2.72 -27.51 10.05
C SER A 134 -1.57 -27.91 10.98
N ASP A 135 -0.32 -27.70 10.51
CA ASP A 135 0.90 -27.88 11.31
C ASP A 135 0.93 -26.97 12.55
N SER A 136 0.17 -25.87 12.56
CA SER A 136 0.08 -24.92 13.66
C SER A 136 -1.20 -25.08 14.51
N PHE A 137 -1.89 -26.23 14.42
CA PHE A 137 -3.09 -26.53 15.22
C PHE A 137 -2.88 -26.26 16.72
N GLY A 138 -3.81 -25.50 17.32
CA GLY A 138 -3.77 -25.10 18.72
C GLY A 138 -2.86 -23.91 19.03
N THR A 139 -2.22 -23.31 18.04
CA THR A 139 -1.41 -22.09 18.21
C THR A 139 -2.31 -20.88 18.37
N PHE A 140 -2.01 -20.04 19.35
CA PHE A 140 -2.66 -18.75 19.57
C PHE A 140 -1.96 -17.66 18.76
N MET A 141 -2.75 -16.80 18.14
CA MET A 141 -2.28 -15.63 17.41
C MET A 141 -2.37 -14.41 18.31
N HIS A 142 -1.28 -13.65 18.41
CA HIS A 142 -1.24 -12.40 19.16
C HIS A 142 -1.98 -11.29 18.40
N LEU A 143 -2.61 -10.41 19.15
CA LEU A 143 -3.55 -9.40 18.64
C LEU A 143 -3.11 -8.01 19.12
N ASP A 144 -3.28 -7.01 18.27
CA ASP A 144 -3.25 -5.60 18.68
C ASP A 144 -4.68 -5.15 18.97
N MET A 145 -4.85 -4.55 20.13
CA MET A 145 -6.09 -3.88 20.55
C MET A 145 -5.75 -2.51 21.14
N GLY A 146 -5.00 -1.70 20.37
CA GLY A 146 -4.67 -0.32 20.74
C GLY A 146 -3.30 -0.16 21.42
N ASN A 147 -2.36 -1.08 21.18
CA ASN A 147 -1.01 -1.00 21.77
C ASN A 147 -0.10 -0.03 21.01
N GLY A 148 -0.51 0.42 19.81
CA GLY A 148 0.24 1.39 18.99
C GLY A 148 0.88 0.81 17.73
N ASN A 149 0.63 -0.47 17.41
CA ASN A 149 1.17 -1.09 16.18
C ASN A 149 0.51 -0.59 14.91
N TYR A 150 -0.74 -0.15 15.03
CA TYR A 150 -1.58 0.31 13.92
C TYR A 150 -2.11 1.72 14.21
N PRO A 151 -1.22 2.72 14.29
CA PRO A 151 -1.63 4.09 14.54
C PRO A 151 -2.52 4.59 13.40
N THR A 152 -3.46 5.46 13.72
CA THR A 152 -4.49 5.95 12.78
C THR A 152 -4.38 7.46 12.51
N VAL A 153 -3.46 8.12 13.22
CA VAL A 153 -3.26 9.56 13.20
C VAL A 153 -2.59 9.99 11.91
N LEU A 154 -3.03 11.14 11.41
CA LEU A 154 -2.60 11.77 10.17
C LEU A 154 -1.59 12.86 10.44
N GLU A 155 -0.61 12.99 9.55
CA GLU A 155 0.31 14.13 9.57
C GLU A 155 -0.31 15.39 8.95
N ASP A 156 -0.99 15.23 7.80
CA ASP A 156 -1.64 16.32 7.06
C ASP A 156 -3.16 16.14 7.05
N MET A 157 -3.84 16.88 7.94
CA MET A 157 -5.30 16.86 8.06
C MET A 157 -6.01 17.57 6.90
N ASN A 158 -5.30 18.37 6.09
CA ASN A 158 -5.90 19.22 5.05
C ASN A 158 -6.10 18.50 3.71
N ARG A 159 -5.77 17.21 3.60
CA ARG A 159 -5.83 16.42 2.35
C ARG A 159 -7.22 15.97 1.91
N TYR A 160 -8.28 16.29 2.65
CA TYR A 160 -9.64 15.76 2.42
C TYR A 160 -10.63 16.80 1.90
N TRP A 161 -10.09 17.76 1.14
CA TRP A 161 -10.78 18.81 0.38
C TRP A 161 -11.60 19.81 1.18
N ALA A 162 -11.95 20.90 0.52
CA ALA A 162 -12.63 22.04 1.14
C ALA A 162 -13.99 21.66 1.76
N ASN A 163 -14.36 22.43 2.77
CA ASN A 163 -15.67 22.39 3.42
C ASN A 163 -16.01 21.06 4.12
N ASP A 164 -15.00 20.26 4.49
CA ASP A 164 -15.20 19.08 5.33
C ASP A 164 -15.65 19.48 6.76
N PRO A 165 -16.85 19.08 7.24
CA PRO A 165 -17.30 19.38 8.61
C PRO A 165 -16.39 18.75 9.69
N ARG A 166 -15.65 17.69 9.33
CA ARG A 166 -14.70 16.98 10.19
C ARG A 166 -13.26 17.21 9.74
N GLY A 167 -12.98 18.27 8.98
CA GLY A 167 -11.64 18.58 8.43
C GLY A 167 -10.55 18.82 9.49
N TRP A 168 -10.94 19.07 10.73
CA TRP A 168 -10.04 19.29 11.87
C TRP A 168 -9.71 18.00 12.66
N THR A 169 -10.33 16.88 12.30
CA THR A 169 -10.07 15.59 12.96
C THR A 169 -8.66 15.10 12.59
N ASN A 170 -7.96 14.48 13.53
CA ASN A 170 -6.59 13.99 13.39
C ASN A 170 -6.52 12.62 12.69
N ASN A 171 -7.66 12.04 12.31
CA ASN A 171 -7.75 10.69 11.75
C ASN A 171 -8.93 10.57 10.77
N LEU A 172 -8.93 9.58 9.87
CA LEU A 172 -10.04 9.35 8.92
C LEU A 172 -11.19 8.49 9.47
N MET A 173 -10.95 7.79 10.57
CA MET A 173 -11.67 6.57 10.90
C MET A 173 -12.52 6.63 12.15
N PHE A 174 -12.42 7.63 13.03
CA PHE A 174 -13.07 7.64 14.33
C PHE A 174 -13.46 9.07 14.69
N GLU A 175 -14.68 9.23 15.20
CA GLU A 175 -15.23 10.52 15.60
C GLU A 175 -14.48 11.11 16.80
N GLU A 176 -14.30 12.42 16.79
CA GLU A 176 -13.62 13.20 17.83
C GLU A 176 -14.50 14.33 18.39
N THR A 177 -15.62 14.60 17.73
CA THR A 177 -16.65 15.55 18.12
C THR A 177 -17.56 14.90 19.16
N ASP A 178 -17.88 15.65 20.21
CA ASP A 178 -18.95 15.31 21.14
C ASP A 178 -20.08 16.32 20.90
N GLU A 179 -21.15 15.86 20.27
CA GLU A 179 -22.31 16.67 19.88
C GLU A 179 -23.33 16.79 21.01
N ASP A 180 -23.26 15.94 22.05
CA ASP A 180 -24.13 15.99 23.23
C ASP A 180 -23.69 17.13 24.19
N ILE A 181 -23.77 18.36 23.69
CA ILE A 181 -23.30 19.57 24.37
C ILE A 181 -24.04 19.73 25.70
N ASN A 182 -25.30 19.31 25.77
CA ASN A 182 -26.13 19.44 26.96
C ASN A 182 -26.14 18.20 27.87
N LYS A 183 -25.50 17.09 27.45
CA LYS A 183 -25.27 15.84 28.19
C LYS A 183 -26.54 15.09 28.57
N ASN A 184 -27.56 15.15 27.73
CA ASN A 184 -28.83 14.46 27.97
C ASN A 184 -28.93 13.11 27.21
N GLY A 185 -27.95 12.80 26.34
CA GLY A 185 -27.92 11.59 25.53
C GLY A 185 -28.97 11.53 24.43
N VAL A 186 -29.52 12.66 24.00
CA VAL A 186 -30.57 12.78 22.98
C VAL A 186 -30.15 13.82 21.96
N LEU A 187 -30.27 13.49 20.67
CA LEU A 187 -29.99 14.44 19.60
C LEU A 187 -30.98 15.60 19.65
N ASP A 188 -30.50 16.80 19.98
CA ASP A 188 -31.29 18.03 20.01
C ASP A 188 -31.05 18.92 18.77
N PRO A 189 -31.98 19.85 18.45
CA PRO A 189 -31.78 20.78 17.33
C PRO A 189 -30.48 21.58 17.44
N GLY A 190 -29.63 21.48 16.41
CA GLY A 190 -28.34 22.17 16.34
C GLY A 190 -27.14 21.36 16.83
N GLU A 191 -27.36 20.15 17.36
CA GLU A 191 -26.28 19.25 17.78
C GLU A 191 -25.72 18.41 16.61
N ASP A 192 -26.54 18.06 15.61
CA ASP A 192 -26.14 17.35 14.39
C ASP A 192 -25.30 18.27 13.47
N THR A 193 -23.99 18.38 13.74
CA THR A 193 -23.11 19.36 13.10
C THR A 193 -22.62 18.95 11.71
N ASP A 194 -22.76 17.67 11.33
CA ASP A 194 -22.42 17.17 9.98
C ASP A 194 -23.61 16.63 9.17
N ALA A 195 -24.83 16.78 9.71
CA ALA A 195 -26.10 16.39 9.10
C ALA A 195 -26.15 14.91 8.71
N ASP A 196 -25.72 14.01 9.60
CA ASP A 196 -25.79 12.56 9.41
C ASP A 196 -26.95 11.90 10.19
N GLY A 197 -27.63 12.67 11.05
CA GLY A 197 -28.75 12.21 11.86
C GLY A 197 -28.36 11.35 13.05
N ILE A 198 -27.10 11.36 13.46
CA ILE A 198 -26.54 10.65 14.62
C ILE A 198 -26.17 11.70 15.68
N LEU A 199 -26.26 11.31 16.96
CA LEU A 199 -25.67 12.09 18.05
C LEU A 199 -24.24 11.59 18.24
N ASP A 200 -23.27 12.32 17.70
CA ASP A 200 -21.88 11.91 17.77
C ASP A 200 -21.31 12.03 19.18
N VAL A 201 -20.54 11.01 19.57
CA VAL A 201 -19.78 11.00 20.81
C VAL A 201 -18.32 10.72 20.47
N SER A 202 -17.43 11.55 20.99
CA SER A 202 -15.99 11.40 20.78
C SER A 202 -15.50 9.99 21.14
N ASN A 203 -14.73 9.38 20.24
CA ASN A 203 -14.22 8.02 20.40
C ASN A 203 -12.93 7.98 21.24
N TYR A 204 -12.92 8.74 22.33
CA TYR A 204 -11.81 8.83 23.26
C TYR A 204 -11.94 7.84 24.43
N LEU A 205 -10.79 7.53 25.04
CA LEU A 205 -10.67 6.77 26.28
C LEU A 205 -11.54 7.40 27.38
N PRO A 206 -12.21 6.60 28.24
CA PRO A 206 -13.05 7.13 29.31
C PRO A 206 -12.29 8.12 30.20
N GLY A 207 -12.88 9.30 30.41
CA GLY A 207 -12.28 10.37 31.22
C GLY A 207 -11.28 11.27 30.49
N HIS A 208 -11.04 11.05 29.19
CA HIS A 208 -10.23 11.93 28.35
C HIS A 208 -11.12 12.86 27.52
N SER A 209 -10.79 14.14 27.53
CA SER A 209 -11.43 15.18 26.70
C SER A 209 -10.39 16.24 26.34
N PRO A 210 -9.36 15.87 25.56
CA PRO A 210 -8.30 16.80 25.17
C PRO A 210 -8.86 17.96 24.34
N GLU A 211 -8.23 19.13 24.47
CA GLU A 211 -8.59 20.31 23.70
C GLU A 211 -8.31 20.10 22.21
N LYS A 212 -9.04 20.80 21.33
CA LYS A 212 -8.91 20.65 19.88
C LYS A 212 -7.48 20.87 19.37
N ASP A 213 -6.76 21.80 19.96
CA ASP A 213 -5.38 22.15 19.58
C ASP A 213 -4.33 21.22 20.23
N ASP A 214 -4.71 20.38 21.20
CA ASP A 214 -3.85 19.37 21.82
C ASP A 214 -3.80 18.10 20.96
N LEU A 215 -3.13 18.18 19.81
CA LEU A 215 -3.08 17.08 18.85
C LEU A 215 -2.50 15.79 19.44
N ALA A 216 -1.47 15.89 20.29
CA ALA A 216 -0.85 14.73 20.95
C ALA A 216 -1.77 14.10 21.98
N GLY A 217 -2.43 14.91 22.83
CA GLY A 217 -3.42 14.41 23.79
C GLY A 217 -4.61 13.75 23.09
N ARG A 218 -5.06 14.29 21.96
CA ARG A 218 -6.08 13.67 21.09
C ARG A 218 -5.63 12.34 20.52
N ALA A 219 -4.39 12.24 20.03
CA ALA A 219 -3.81 10.99 19.54
C ALA A 219 -3.75 9.92 20.64
N ASP A 220 -3.29 10.28 21.85
CA ASP A 220 -3.16 9.35 22.98
C ASP A 220 -4.51 8.90 23.56
N ALA A 221 -5.53 9.75 23.45
CA ALA A 221 -6.88 9.47 23.91
C ALA A 221 -7.70 8.61 22.93
N LEU A 222 -7.37 8.60 21.63
CA LEU A 222 -8.18 7.96 20.59
C LEU A 222 -8.20 6.42 20.72
N MET A 223 -9.39 5.84 20.79
CA MET A 223 -9.55 4.38 20.81
C MET A 223 -9.61 3.83 19.39
N SER A 224 -8.53 3.21 18.91
CA SER A 224 -8.54 2.52 17.61
C SER A 224 -9.11 1.10 17.66
N PHE A 225 -9.28 0.54 18.87
CA PHE A 225 -9.68 -0.84 19.13
C PHE A 225 -11.15 -1.02 19.52
N TYR A 226 -11.87 0.08 19.74
CA TYR A 226 -13.28 0.09 20.08
C TYR A 226 -13.94 1.33 19.50
N GLU A 227 -15.09 1.13 18.86
CA GLU A 227 -15.91 2.21 18.32
C GLU A 227 -17.24 2.30 19.08
N ARG A 228 -17.51 3.49 19.63
CA ARG A 228 -18.67 3.77 20.48
C ARG A 228 -19.99 3.76 19.73
N GLU A 229 -20.02 4.32 18.52
CA GLU A 229 -21.24 4.53 17.73
C GLU A 229 -22.02 3.23 17.49
N THR A 230 -21.32 2.12 17.21
CA THR A 230 -21.92 0.79 16.96
C THR A 230 -21.56 -0.25 18.01
N ASN A 231 -20.89 0.14 19.09
CA ASN A 231 -20.39 -0.75 20.15
C ASN A 231 -19.54 -1.91 19.60
N THR A 232 -18.59 -1.59 18.73
CA THR A 232 -17.81 -2.59 18.00
C THR A 232 -16.37 -2.62 18.47
N ILE A 233 -15.90 -3.80 18.92
CA ILE A 233 -14.48 -4.05 19.10
C ILE A 233 -13.83 -4.29 17.73
N ILE A 234 -12.66 -3.70 17.51
CA ILE A 234 -11.80 -3.89 16.33
C ILE A 234 -10.50 -4.52 16.80
N VAL A 235 -10.17 -5.68 16.26
CA VAL A 235 -8.98 -6.46 16.62
C VAL A 235 -8.12 -6.67 15.39
N ARG A 236 -6.80 -6.52 15.51
CA ARG A 236 -5.89 -6.75 14.38
C ARG A 236 -4.86 -7.83 14.70
N PRO A 237 -4.63 -8.83 13.82
CA PRO A 237 -3.58 -9.80 14.05
C PRO A 237 -2.20 -9.12 13.99
N MET A 238 -1.26 -9.55 14.83
CA MET A 238 0.11 -8.98 14.82
C MET A 238 0.92 -9.41 13.60
N ILE A 239 0.63 -10.58 13.04
CA ILE A 239 1.25 -11.13 11.83
C ILE A 239 0.17 -11.79 10.96
N PRO A 240 0.39 -11.96 9.64
CA PRO A 240 -0.54 -12.66 8.77
C PRO A 240 -0.86 -14.08 9.26
N LEU A 241 -2.12 -14.47 9.10
CA LEU A 241 -2.61 -15.81 9.36
C LEU A 241 -2.18 -16.78 8.24
N ASP A 242 -2.23 -18.08 8.53
CA ASP A 242 -1.97 -19.11 7.51
C ASP A 242 -3.14 -19.16 6.52
N GLU A 243 -2.86 -19.36 5.22
CA GLU A 243 -3.90 -19.49 4.19
C GLU A 243 -4.72 -20.78 4.38
N ARG A 244 -5.95 -20.82 3.85
CA ARG A 244 -6.84 -22.00 3.86
C ARG A 244 -7.02 -22.66 5.24
N THR A 245 -6.86 -21.89 6.31
CA THR A 245 -6.82 -22.39 7.68
C THR A 245 -8.04 -21.89 8.45
N THR A 246 -8.64 -22.78 9.23
CA THR A 246 -9.79 -22.44 10.09
C THR A 246 -9.34 -21.97 11.47
N TYR A 247 -9.72 -20.74 11.82
CA TYR A 247 -9.46 -20.13 13.13
C TYR A 247 -10.75 -20.00 13.93
N ALA A 248 -10.62 -20.07 15.26
CA ALA A 248 -11.68 -19.70 16.19
C ALA A 248 -11.35 -18.37 16.85
N VAL A 249 -12.34 -17.46 16.85
CA VAL A 249 -12.32 -16.27 17.71
C VAL A 249 -13.07 -16.61 18.99
N VAL A 250 -12.47 -16.32 20.13
CA VAL A 250 -13.01 -16.63 21.46
C VAL A 250 -13.11 -15.36 22.29
N VAL A 251 -14.33 -14.94 22.56
CA VAL A 251 -14.64 -13.87 23.53
C VAL A 251 -14.79 -14.51 24.90
N THR A 252 -14.06 -14.02 25.90
CA THR A 252 -14.14 -14.57 27.26
C THR A 252 -15.12 -13.80 28.14
N LYS A 253 -15.55 -14.43 29.25
CA LYS A 253 -16.34 -13.80 30.32
C LYS A 253 -15.56 -12.74 31.10
N ARG A 254 -14.28 -12.52 30.80
CA ARG A 254 -13.49 -11.42 31.36
C ARG A 254 -13.89 -10.08 30.74
N LEU A 255 -14.36 -10.06 29.48
CA LEU A 255 -14.93 -8.86 28.87
C LEU A 255 -16.23 -8.48 29.59
N LYS A 256 -16.32 -7.22 30.03
CA LYS A 256 -17.45 -6.72 30.82
C LYS A 256 -18.28 -5.69 30.08
N ASP A 257 -19.57 -5.64 30.41
CA ASP A 257 -20.42 -4.49 30.12
C ASP A 257 -20.13 -3.32 31.09
N GLU A 258 -20.69 -2.14 30.82
CA GLU A 258 -20.52 -0.96 31.68
C GLU A 258 -21.04 -1.16 33.12
N ALA A 259 -21.90 -2.15 33.36
CA ALA A 259 -22.37 -2.53 34.70
C ALA A 259 -21.41 -3.50 35.42
N GLY A 260 -20.30 -3.89 34.79
CA GLY A 260 -19.29 -4.81 35.32
C GLY A 260 -19.66 -6.30 35.20
N ASN A 261 -20.75 -6.64 34.51
CA ASN A 261 -21.16 -8.03 34.29
C ASN A 261 -20.45 -8.62 33.06
N PRO A 262 -20.15 -9.93 33.03
CA PRO A 262 -19.66 -10.58 31.82
C PRO A 262 -20.59 -10.35 30.63
N VAL A 263 -20.03 -10.06 29.46
CA VAL A 263 -20.77 -10.20 28.19
C VAL A 263 -21.15 -11.67 27.95
N GLY A 264 -22.10 -11.91 27.05
CA GLY A 264 -22.55 -13.27 26.74
C GLY A 264 -22.88 -13.55 25.28
N SER A 265 -23.49 -14.71 25.07
CA SER A 265 -23.94 -15.18 23.77
C SER A 265 -25.37 -14.73 23.48
N PRO A 266 -25.72 -14.41 22.22
CA PRO A 266 -27.10 -14.22 21.81
C PRO A 266 -27.89 -15.54 21.73
N TYR A 267 -27.23 -16.68 21.99
CA TYR A 267 -27.83 -18.03 21.97
C TYR A 267 -27.76 -18.69 23.36
N PRO A 268 -28.53 -19.76 23.60
CA PRO A 268 -28.43 -20.56 24.84
C PRO A 268 -27.09 -21.29 25.04
N PHE A 269 -26.20 -21.20 24.06
CA PHE A 269 -24.88 -21.81 24.04
C PHE A 269 -23.82 -20.77 23.67
N ILE A 270 -22.55 -21.06 23.91
CA ILE A 270 -21.42 -20.16 23.59
C ILE A 270 -21.19 -19.92 22.08
N ASN A 271 -21.99 -20.50 21.19
CA ASN A 271 -21.82 -20.40 19.74
C ASN A 271 -23.15 -20.57 18.99
N HIS A 272 -23.17 -20.18 17.71
CA HIS A 272 -24.25 -20.56 16.82
C HIS A 272 -24.16 -22.06 16.46
N ASN A 273 -25.30 -22.78 16.46
CA ASN A 273 -25.35 -24.23 16.29
C ASN A 273 -24.73 -24.75 14.98
N ALA A 274 -24.73 -23.94 13.91
CA ALA A 274 -24.09 -24.31 12.64
C ALA A 274 -22.56 -24.47 12.73
N GLN A 275 -21.93 -23.92 13.76
CA GLN A 275 -20.47 -23.95 13.97
C GLN A 275 -20.04 -24.88 15.11
N THR A 276 -20.97 -25.58 15.77
CA THR A 276 -20.67 -26.44 16.94
C THR A 276 -19.58 -27.47 16.64
N LEU A 277 -19.71 -28.19 15.52
CA LEU A 277 -18.75 -29.24 15.16
C LEU A 277 -17.35 -28.67 14.93
N ALA A 278 -17.25 -27.52 14.24
CA ALA A 278 -15.98 -26.85 13.97
C ALA A 278 -15.32 -26.35 15.27
N LEU A 279 -16.10 -25.97 16.27
CA LEU A 279 -15.62 -25.44 17.55
C LEU A 279 -15.34 -26.51 18.62
N GLU A 280 -15.64 -27.79 18.37
CA GLU A 280 -15.32 -28.90 19.29
C GLU A 280 -13.85 -28.90 19.79
N PRO A 281 -12.83 -28.57 18.96
CA PRO A 281 -11.43 -28.49 19.39
C PRO A 281 -11.18 -27.57 20.60
N LEU A 282 -12.02 -26.56 20.85
CA LEU A 282 -11.87 -25.61 21.98
C LEU A 282 -11.79 -26.31 23.34
N ASN A 283 -12.41 -27.48 23.50
CA ASN A 283 -12.31 -28.28 24.73
C ASN A 283 -10.87 -28.72 25.05
N THR A 284 -9.98 -28.71 24.06
CA THR A 284 -8.58 -29.10 24.20
C THR A 284 -7.64 -27.90 24.04
N VAL A 285 -7.85 -27.07 23.01
CA VAL A 285 -6.89 -26.01 22.66
C VAL A 285 -6.85 -24.84 23.65
N LEU A 286 -7.87 -24.66 24.51
CA LEU A 286 -7.90 -23.59 25.51
C LEU A 286 -7.05 -23.87 26.76
N LYS A 287 -6.75 -25.13 27.06
CA LYS A 287 -6.04 -25.53 28.30
C LYS A 287 -4.65 -24.89 28.49
N PRO A 288 -3.81 -24.73 27.45
CA PRO A 288 -2.47 -24.16 27.59
C PRO A 288 -2.45 -22.72 28.13
N VAL A 289 -3.50 -21.94 27.84
CA VAL A 289 -3.67 -20.56 28.35
C VAL A 289 -4.50 -20.50 29.63
N GLY A 290 -4.72 -21.65 30.29
CA GLY A 290 -5.46 -21.73 31.54
C GLY A 290 -6.98 -21.54 31.39
N LEU A 291 -7.52 -21.67 30.17
CA LEU A 291 -8.94 -21.51 29.89
C LEU A 291 -9.65 -22.84 29.64
N SER A 292 -10.97 -22.82 29.82
CA SER A 292 -11.89 -23.87 29.46
C SER A 292 -13.11 -23.29 28.72
N THR A 293 -13.95 -24.16 28.15
CA THR A 293 -15.22 -23.72 27.55
C THR A 293 -16.19 -23.09 28.56
N GLN A 294 -15.95 -23.19 29.88
CA GLN A 294 -16.73 -22.49 30.89
C GLN A 294 -16.40 -20.98 30.96
N ASP A 295 -15.20 -20.60 30.52
CA ASP A 295 -14.69 -19.23 30.57
C ASP A 295 -15.09 -18.42 29.33
N VAL A 296 -15.64 -19.09 28.31
CA VAL A 296 -16.05 -18.50 27.03
C VAL A 296 -17.42 -17.82 27.19
N ALA A 297 -17.52 -16.59 26.69
CA ALA A 297 -18.76 -15.84 26.53
C ALA A 297 -19.40 -16.10 25.16
N PHE A 298 -18.59 -16.06 24.09
CA PHE A 298 -19.01 -16.38 22.73
C PHE A 298 -17.83 -16.84 21.87
N ALA A 299 -18.05 -17.74 20.93
CA ALA A 299 -17.05 -18.19 19.97
C ALA A 299 -17.64 -18.49 18.59
N TRP A 300 -16.87 -18.22 17.55
CA TRP A 300 -17.20 -18.55 16.16
C TRP A 300 -15.93 -18.89 15.37
N THR A 301 -16.11 -19.41 14.16
CA THR A 301 -15.01 -19.75 13.25
C THR A 301 -14.98 -18.86 12.02
N PHE A 302 -13.81 -18.70 11.43
CA PHE A 302 -13.65 -18.26 10.05
C PHE A 302 -12.49 -19.02 9.37
N THR A 303 -12.63 -19.28 8.08
CA THR A 303 -11.57 -19.89 7.25
C THR A 303 -10.93 -18.85 6.32
N THR A 304 -9.60 -18.79 6.28
CA THR A 304 -8.84 -17.87 5.41
C THR A 304 -8.81 -18.33 3.94
N GLN A 305 -8.71 -17.38 3.02
CA GLN A 305 -8.72 -17.60 1.56
C GLN A 305 -7.39 -18.17 1.03
N SER A 306 -7.37 -18.55 -0.25
CA SER A 306 -6.14 -18.88 -1.00
C SER A 306 -5.31 -17.63 -1.32
N ILE A 307 -4.05 -17.63 -0.89
CA ILE A 307 -3.07 -16.57 -1.14
C ILE A 307 -1.81 -17.15 -1.81
N GLN A 308 -0.99 -17.87 -1.05
CA GLN A 308 0.29 -18.44 -1.50
C GLN A 308 0.06 -19.53 -2.56
N SER A 309 -1.00 -20.33 -2.41
CA SER A 309 -1.36 -21.40 -3.35
C SER A 309 -1.60 -20.88 -4.79
N ASN A 310 -2.14 -19.66 -4.93
CA ASN A 310 -2.32 -19.03 -6.24
C ASN A 310 -0.97 -18.73 -6.92
N TRP A 311 -0.01 -18.21 -6.16
CA TRP A 311 1.34 -17.93 -6.64
C TRP A 311 2.15 -19.18 -6.94
N GLN A 312 2.01 -20.23 -6.12
CA GLN A 312 2.57 -21.55 -6.39
C GLN A 312 2.14 -22.07 -7.76
N SER A 313 0.84 -22.01 -8.04
CA SER A 313 0.27 -22.46 -9.33
C SER A 313 0.78 -21.64 -10.52
N ILE A 314 0.77 -20.31 -10.42
CA ILE A 314 1.24 -19.43 -11.51
C ILE A 314 2.72 -19.63 -11.81
N ARG A 315 3.56 -19.64 -10.77
CA ARG A 315 5.00 -19.80 -10.96
C ARG A 315 5.33 -21.19 -11.51
N ASP A 316 4.76 -22.26 -10.96
CA ASP A 316 4.92 -23.61 -11.54
C ASP A 316 4.46 -23.64 -13.01
N GLY A 317 3.39 -22.91 -13.34
CA GLY A 317 2.90 -22.71 -14.70
C GLY A 317 3.92 -22.09 -15.65
N LEU A 318 4.63 -21.03 -15.23
CA LEU A 318 5.75 -20.46 -16.00
C LEU A 318 6.82 -21.54 -16.29
N TYR A 319 7.06 -22.45 -15.36
CA TYR A 319 8.00 -23.57 -15.56
C TYR A 319 7.35 -24.81 -16.22
N LYS A 320 6.17 -24.68 -16.83
CA LYS A 320 5.42 -25.73 -17.55
C LYS A 320 4.94 -26.88 -16.66
N HIS A 321 4.59 -26.58 -15.42
CA HIS A 321 4.06 -27.52 -14.45
C HIS A 321 2.64 -27.14 -14.00
N GLY A 322 1.92 -28.13 -13.47
CA GLY A 322 0.60 -27.92 -12.85
C GLY A 322 -0.50 -27.48 -13.84
N ILE A 323 -1.57 -26.93 -13.28
CA ILE A 323 -2.77 -26.53 -14.05
C ILE A 323 -2.52 -25.32 -14.96
N GLN A 324 -1.48 -24.53 -14.68
CA GLN A 324 -1.09 -23.33 -15.42
C GLN A 324 0.08 -23.61 -16.39
N ALA A 325 0.39 -24.87 -16.71
CA ALA A 325 1.55 -25.24 -17.52
C ALA A 325 1.58 -24.55 -18.90
N HIS A 326 0.42 -24.16 -19.44
CA HIS A 326 0.30 -23.42 -20.70
C HIS A 326 1.03 -22.07 -20.66
N LEU A 327 1.16 -21.43 -19.48
CA LEU A 327 1.89 -20.16 -19.36
C LEU A 327 3.33 -20.30 -19.85
N GLY A 328 4.04 -21.35 -19.44
CA GLY A 328 5.41 -21.59 -19.87
C GLY A 328 5.53 -21.99 -21.36
N GLU A 329 4.45 -22.51 -21.96
CA GLU A 329 4.38 -22.91 -23.37
C GLU A 329 4.09 -21.73 -24.29
N GLU A 330 3.11 -20.90 -23.92
CA GLU A 330 2.69 -19.70 -24.66
C GLU A 330 3.69 -18.54 -24.52
N TYR A 331 4.34 -18.43 -23.35
CA TYR A 331 5.33 -17.41 -23.02
C TYR A 331 6.68 -18.07 -22.76
N PRO A 332 7.42 -18.45 -23.83
CA PRO A 332 8.73 -19.05 -23.69
C PRO A 332 9.70 -18.08 -23.00
N ALA A 333 10.64 -18.63 -22.21
CA ALA A 333 11.67 -17.86 -21.54
C ALA A 333 12.71 -17.35 -22.56
N GLU A 334 12.38 -16.30 -23.31
CA GLU A 334 13.26 -15.68 -24.31
C GLU A 334 13.02 -14.18 -24.41
N ILE A 335 14.07 -13.44 -24.80
CA ILE A 335 13.97 -12.03 -25.17
C ILE A 335 13.36 -11.95 -26.57
N ALA A 336 12.32 -11.13 -26.73
CA ALA A 336 11.62 -10.99 -28.00
C ALA A 336 12.37 -10.06 -28.97
N GLY A 337 13.07 -9.03 -28.47
CA GLY A 337 13.93 -8.19 -29.29
C GLY A 337 14.63 -7.06 -28.52
N PHE A 338 15.40 -6.27 -29.26
CA PHE A 338 16.21 -5.16 -28.76
C PHE A 338 15.90 -3.87 -29.52
N GLU A 339 15.92 -2.74 -28.82
CA GLU A 339 15.75 -1.41 -29.42
C GLU A 339 17.12 -0.88 -29.87
N PRO A 340 17.23 -0.21 -31.03
CA PRO A 340 18.44 0.53 -31.38
C PRO A 340 18.58 1.77 -30.50
N LEU A 341 19.79 2.07 -30.02
CA LEU A 341 20.04 3.20 -29.11
C LEU A 341 20.82 4.34 -29.76
N ARG A 342 21.49 4.08 -30.88
CA ARG A 342 22.34 5.05 -31.59
C ARG A 342 21.94 5.14 -33.06
N ASP A 343 21.97 6.35 -33.63
CA ASP A 343 21.80 6.55 -35.06
C ASP A 343 23.11 6.17 -35.79
N VAL A 344 23.08 5.03 -36.48
CA VAL A 344 24.21 4.50 -37.26
C VAL A 344 24.70 5.42 -38.38
N ASN A 345 23.90 6.42 -38.78
CA ASN A 345 24.27 7.40 -39.80
C ASN A 345 24.81 8.70 -39.21
N HIS A 346 24.81 8.87 -37.89
CA HIS A 346 25.25 10.10 -37.25
C HIS A 346 26.78 10.26 -37.35
N PRO A 347 27.32 11.44 -37.74
CA PRO A 347 28.77 11.64 -37.91
C PRO A 347 29.61 11.41 -36.64
N GLY A 348 28.97 11.51 -35.47
CA GLY A 348 29.60 11.27 -34.17
C GLY A 348 29.90 9.80 -33.88
N PHE A 349 29.26 8.86 -34.57
CA PHE A 349 29.52 7.43 -34.42
C PHE A 349 30.18 6.88 -35.68
N LYS A 350 31.35 6.27 -35.51
CA LYS A 350 32.10 5.67 -36.64
C LYS A 350 32.15 4.17 -36.45
N ASN A 351 31.82 3.41 -37.51
CA ASN A 351 31.93 1.96 -37.52
C ASN A 351 31.15 1.23 -36.41
N ILE A 352 29.92 1.70 -36.08
CA ILE A 352 29.05 0.97 -35.15
C ILE A 352 28.84 -0.46 -35.67
N THR A 353 29.31 -1.44 -34.92
CA THR A 353 29.04 -2.86 -35.17
C THR A 353 27.73 -3.29 -34.50
N ASN A 354 27.44 -2.79 -33.30
CA ASN A 354 26.24 -3.13 -32.56
C ASN A 354 25.40 -1.88 -32.20
N PRO A 355 24.28 -1.60 -32.89
CA PRO A 355 23.43 -0.43 -32.62
C PRO A 355 22.54 -0.59 -31.37
N HIS A 356 22.48 -1.78 -30.77
CA HIS A 356 21.62 -2.12 -29.62
C HIS A 356 22.28 -1.90 -28.26
N ILE A 357 23.57 -1.58 -28.24
CA ILE A 357 24.30 -1.13 -27.06
C ILE A 357 24.56 0.37 -27.14
N LEU A 358 24.55 1.02 -25.97
CA LEU A 358 24.99 2.40 -25.78
C LEU A 358 26.19 2.41 -24.82
N PRO A 359 27.43 2.49 -25.32
CA PRO A 359 28.62 2.70 -24.48
C PRO A 359 28.46 3.94 -23.61
N GLN A 360 28.96 3.87 -22.37
CA GLN A 360 28.73 4.96 -21.42
C GLN A 360 29.40 6.27 -21.84
N GLU A 361 30.57 6.20 -22.47
CA GLU A 361 31.29 7.38 -22.96
C GLU A 361 30.55 8.14 -24.08
N ASP A 362 29.66 7.45 -24.81
CA ASP A 362 28.75 8.07 -25.78
C ASP A 362 27.54 8.74 -25.09
N TRP A 363 27.17 8.27 -23.90
CA TRP A 363 26.05 8.81 -23.11
C TRP A 363 26.43 10.04 -22.29
N ASP A 364 27.64 10.07 -21.71
CA ASP A 364 28.06 11.07 -20.72
C ASP A 364 27.77 12.54 -21.11
N PRO A 365 28.09 13.02 -22.32
CA PRO A 365 27.85 14.42 -22.69
C PRO A 365 26.36 14.76 -22.74
N ALA A 366 25.54 13.84 -23.25
CA ALA A 366 24.09 14.00 -23.31
C ALA A 366 23.48 13.89 -21.91
N PHE A 367 23.94 12.93 -21.10
CA PHE A 367 23.46 12.74 -19.74
C PHE A 367 23.69 13.97 -18.87
N GLN A 368 24.83 14.64 -18.99
CA GLN A 368 25.09 15.87 -18.24
C GLN A 368 24.03 16.94 -18.51
N LEU A 369 23.64 17.12 -19.78
CA LEU A 369 22.57 18.05 -20.14
C LEU A 369 21.19 17.56 -19.68
N ILE A 370 20.90 16.26 -19.81
CA ILE A 370 19.64 15.69 -19.33
C ILE A 370 19.52 15.83 -17.81
N ALA A 371 20.57 15.54 -17.06
CA ALA A 371 20.60 15.65 -15.62
C ALA A 371 20.37 17.10 -15.14
N GLN A 372 21.00 18.06 -15.82
CA GLN A 372 20.85 19.49 -15.52
C GLN A 372 19.44 20.01 -15.83
N ASN A 373 18.85 19.60 -16.96
CA ASN A 373 17.57 20.14 -17.42
C ASN A 373 16.35 19.40 -16.84
N PHE A 374 16.46 18.11 -16.52
CA PHE A 374 15.32 17.26 -16.17
C PHE A 374 15.44 16.54 -14.82
N LEU A 375 16.65 16.37 -14.26
CA LEU A 375 16.86 15.62 -13.01
C LEU A 375 17.25 16.51 -11.81
N GLY A 376 17.15 17.83 -11.96
CA GLY A 376 17.44 18.78 -10.87
C GLY A 376 18.92 18.87 -10.47
N ALA A 377 19.84 18.30 -11.27
CA ALA A 377 21.28 18.32 -11.00
C ALA A 377 21.86 19.73 -11.27
N LYS A 378 21.78 20.60 -10.26
CA LYS A 378 22.28 21.98 -10.35
C LYS A 378 23.78 22.02 -10.61
N ASP A 379 24.21 22.93 -11.47
CA ASP A 379 25.63 23.08 -11.82
C ASP A 379 26.48 23.39 -10.58
N GLY A 380 27.65 22.74 -10.50
CA GLY A 380 28.59 22.87 -9.37
C GLY A 380 28.23 22.12 -8.07
N SER A 381 26.99 21.64 -7.90
CA SER A 381 26.54 20.90 -6.70
C SER A 381 27.30 19.58 -6.49
N VAL A 382 27.43 19.16 -5.24
CA VAL A 382 28.06 17.87 -4.89
C VAL A 382 27.21 16.70 -5.37
N PHE A 383 25.87 16.82 -5.28
CA PHE A 383 24.94 15.84 -5.87
C PHE A 383 25.19 15.64 -7.37
N ALA A 384 25.22 16.72 -8.17
CA ALA A 384 25.45 16.60 -9.62
C ALA A 384 26.80 15.93 -9.95
N LYS A 385 27.86 16.28 -9.21
CA LYS A 385 29.18 15.67 -9.37
C LYS A 385 29.17 14.17 -9.06
N LYS A 386 28.51 13.75 -7.98
CA LYS A 386 28.38 12.34 -7.60
C LYS A 386 27.53 11.54 -8.58
N LEU A 387 26.41 12.11 -9.04
CA LEU A 387 25.56 11.50 -10.06
C LEU A 387 26.34 11.23 -11.35
N VAL A 388 27.02 12.24 -11.89
CA VAL A 388 27.79 12.11 -13.15
C VAL A 388 29.03 11.22 -12.97
N SER A 389 29.81 11.36 -11.89
CA SER A 389 31.00 10.52 -11.69
C SER A 389 30.67 9.05 -11.41
N GLY A 390 29.49 8.75 -10.86
CA GLY A 390 28.99 7.39 -10.73
C GLY A 390 28.89 6.66 -12.08
N HIS A 391 28.65 7.37 -13.18
CA HIS A 391 28.53 6.75 -14.49
C HIS A 391 29.86 6.20 -15.01
N GLN A 392 31.01 6.63 -14.49
CA GLN A 392 32.32 6.11 -14.88
C GLN A 392 32.50 4.60 -14.63
N TYR A 393 31.64 4.00 -13.80
CA TYR A 393 31.65 2.57 -13.50
C TYR A 393 30.77 1.74 -14.44
N ILE A 394 30.01 2.38 -15.34
CA ILE A 394 29.14 1.74 -16.33
C ILE A 394 29.94 1.46 -17.60
N ASP A 395 29.74 0.27 -18.18
CA ASP A 395 30.32 -0.11 -19.46
C ASP A 395 29.42 0.34 -20.62
N TYR A 396 28.18 -0.17 -20.64
CA TYR A 396 27.17 0.17 -21.63
C TYR A 396 25.76 -0.12 -21.11
N GLN A 397 24.78 0.34 -21.89
CA GLN A 397 23.36 0.18 -21.62
C GLN A 397 22.66 -0.58 -22.75
N VAL A 398 21.58 -1.28 -22.42
CA VAL A 398 20.75 -2.05 -23.36
C VAL A 398 19.28 -1.80 -23.05
N ILE A 399 18.45 -1.63 -24.08
CA ILE A 399 16.99 -1.65 -23.97
C ILE A 399 16.46 -2.76 -24.85
N GLY A 400 15.71 -3.68 -24.26
CA GLY A 400 15.05 -4.75 -24.98
C GLY A 400 13.64 -4.99 -24.45
N TYR A 401 12.98 -6.01 -24.99
CA TYR A 401 11.63 -6.36 -24.60
C TYR A 401 11.38 -7.85 -24.66
N TYR A 402 10.43 -8.31 -23.85
CA TYR A 402 9.92 -9.66 -23.81
C TYR A 402 8.39 -9.64 -23.73
N ASP A 403 7.78 -10.78 -24.04
CA ASP A 403 6.34 -10.93 -23.95
C ASP A 403 5.99 -11.68 -22.63
N SER A 404 5.10 -11.10 -21.83
CA SER A 404 4.67 -11.59 -20.52
C SER A 404 3.19 -12.00 -20.56
N PRO A 405 2.78 -13.05 -19.81
CA PRO A 405 1.37 -13.37 -19.65
C PRO A 405 0.64 -12.26 -18.90
N GLN A 406 -0.41 -11.71 -19.49
CA GLN A 406 -1.34 -10.79 -18.85
C GLN A 406 -2.66 -11.51 -18.52
N LEU A 407 -3.03 -11.48 -17.24
CA LEU A 407 -4.15 -12.27 -16.70
C LEU A 407 -5.47 -11.52 -16.59
N PHE A 408 -5.49 -10.23 -16.91
CA PHE A 408 -6.74 -9.46 -17.02
C PHE A 408 -6.78 -8.65 -18.32
N GLU A 409 -7.99 -8.49 -18.86
CA GLU A 409 -8.22 -7.67 -20.04
C GLU A 409 -8.23 -6.18 -19.68
N ARG A 410 -7.79 -5.33 -20.60
CA ARG A 410 -7.82 -3.86 -20.43
C ARG A 410 -8.74 -3.19 -21.46
N TRP A 411 -8.89 -3.83 -22.60
CA TRP A 411 -9.62 -3.32 -23.76
C TRP A 411 -10.67 -4.36 -24.16
N ASP A 412 -11.84 -3.90 -24.57
CA ASP A 412 -12.83 -4.74 -25.24
C ASP A 412 -12.44 -5.00 -26.71
N ASP A 413 -13.27 -5.79 -27.40
CA ASP A 413 -13.04 -6.16 -28.81
C ASP A 413 -13.09 -4.93 -29.75
N GLU A 414 -13.72 -3.84 -29.32
CA GLU A 414 -13.78 -2.56 -30.03
C GLU A 414 -12.61 -1.61 -29.71
N GLY A 415 -11.69 -2.01 -28.83
CA GLY A 415 -10.53 -1.23 -28.42
C GLY A 415 -10.85 -0.12 -27.40
N LYS A 416 -12.01 -0.16 -26.76
CA LYS A 416 -12.38 0.74 -25.68
C LYS A 416 -11.93 0.14 -24.35
N MET A 417 -11.47 1.02 -23.45
CA MET A 417 -11.06 0.58 -22.11
C MET A 417 -12.24 0.01 -21.33
N ILE A 418 -12.06 -1.17 -20.75
CA ILE A 418 -13.05 -1.73 -19.83
C ILE A 418 -12.94 -1.05 -18.46
N SER A 419 -14.03 -1.04 -17.69
CA SER A 419 -14.05 -0.46 -16.35
C SER A 419 -12.98 -1.08 -15.47
N LEU A 420 -12.31 -0.27 -14.63
CA LEU A 420 -11.31 -0.78 -13.69
C LEU A 420 -11.89 -1.83 -12.74
N SER A 421 -13.18 -1.76 -12.42
CA SER A 421 -13.90 -2.78 -11.64
C SER A 421 -13.89 -4.17 -12.30
N ASP A 422 -13.70 -4.26 -13.62
CA ASP A 422 -13.66 -5.50 -14.38
C ASP A 422 -12.23 -5.97 -14.71
N GLN A 423 -11.22 -5.11 -14.49
CA GLN A 423 -9.81 -5.42 -14.71
C GLN A 423 -9.22 -6.15 -13.50
N SER A 424 -9.58 -7.43 -13.35
CA SER A 424 -9.12 -8.29 -12.25
C SER A 424 -8.70 -9.68 -12.74
N TRP A 425 -7.80 -10.31 -12.00
CA TRP A 425 -7.36 -11.68 -12.24
C TRP A 425 -8.49 -12.68 -11.99
N PRO A 426 -8.45 -13.85 -12.65
CA PRO A 426 -9.37 -14.94 -12.35
C PRO A 426 -9.33 -15.32 -10.86
N PRO A 427 -10.49 -15.60 -10.23
CA PRO A 427 -10.58 -15.91 -8.81
C PRO A 427 -9.99 -17.28 -8.43
N ASP A 428 -9.88 -18.20 -9.39
CA ASP A 428 -9.35 -19.54 -9.18
C ASP A 428 -8.23 -19.85 -10.17
N LEU A 429 -7.01 -19.92 -9.63
CA LEU A 429 -5.80 -20.25 -10.37
C LEU A 429 -5.27 -21.64 -10.05
N THR A 430 -5.93 -22.37 -9.15
CA THR A 430 -5.43 -23.66 -8.64
C THR A 430 -6.15 -24.86 -9.22
N THR A 431 -7.38 -24.67 -9.74
CA THR A 431 -8.14 -25.76 -10.35
C THR A 431 -8.46 -25.54 -11.84
N LYS A 432 -8.30 -24.31 -12.35
CA LYS A 432 -8.61 -23.94 -13.74
C LYS A 432 -7.45 -23.19 -14.40
N PRO A 433 -7.11 -23.49 -15.66
CA PRO A 433 -6.18 -22.67 -16.43
C PRO A 433 -6.70 -21.23 -16.56
N ALA A 434 -5.83 -20.25 -16.29
CA ALA A 434 -6.16 -18.84 -16.47
C ALA A 434 -6.17 -18.48 -17.96
N LYS A 435 -7.16 -17.68 -18.39
CA LYS A 435 -7.11 -17.03 -19.70
C LYS A 435 -6.02 -15.97 -19.67
N THR A 436 -5.19 -15.95 -20.71
CA THR A 436 -4.08 -15.00 -20.83
C THR A 436 -4.04 -14.36 -22.21
N ARG A 437 -3.42 -13.17 -22.26
CA ARG A 437 -2.98 -12.54 -23.50
C ARG A 437 -1.51 -12.13 -23.39
N SER A 438 -0.87 -11.93 -24.53
CA SER A 438 0.48 -11.38 -24.56
C SER A 438 0.49 -9.89 -24.25
N GLU A 439 1.38 -9.49 -23.36
CA GLU A 439 1.74 -8.10 -23.07
C GLU A 439 3.24 -7.92 -23.28
N ARG A 440 3.62 -6.93 -24.09
CA ARG A 440 5.03 -6.61 -24.30
C ARG A 440 5.55 -5.75 -23.17
N ILE A 441 6.65 -6.18 -22.56
CA ILE A 441 7.32 -5.49 -21.46
C ILE A 441 8.73 -5.10 -21.91
N TRP A 442 9.05 -3.81 -21.78
CA TRP A 442 10.40 -3.28 -22.04
C TRP A 442 11.22 -3.27 -20.77
N PHE A 443 12.51 -3.62 -20.89
CA PHE A 443 13.49 -3.50 -19.82
C PHE A 443 14.62 -2.53 -20.22
N HIS A 444 15.23 -1.90 -19.23
CA HIS A 444 16.48 -1.15 -19.35
C HIS A 444 17.54 -1.84 -18.50
N LEU A 445 18.65 -2.24 -19.11
CA LEU A 445 19.79 -2.89 -18.47
C LEU A 445 21.02 -1.98 -18.53
N ILE A 446 21.76 -1.93 -17.44
CA ILE A 446 23.09 -1.33 -17.32
C ILE A 446 24.09 -2.40 -16.91
N VAL A 447 25.20 -2.50 -17.66
CA VAL A 447 26.27 -3.46 -17.41
C VAL A 447 27.49 -2.73 -16.84
N PRO A 448 28.11 -3.22 -15.75
CA PRO A 448 29.27 -2.59 -15.14
C PRO A 448 30.56 -2.88 -15.91
N ARG A 449 31.54 -1.99 -15.73
CA ARG A 449 32.89 -2.12 -16.29
C ARG A 449 33.58 -3.43 -15.88
N LYS A 450 34.33 -4.05 -16.80
CA LYS A 450 35.04 -5.33 -16.58
C LYS A 450 36.08 -5.21 -15.46
N GLU A 451 36.71 -4.05 -15.34
CA GLU A 451 37.79 -3.75 -14.40
C GLU A 451 37.34 -3.79 -12.93
N ILE A 452 36.05 -3.54 -12.68
CA ILE A 452 35.48 -3.45 -11.33
C ILE A 452 34.53 -4.61 -11.00
N SER A 453 34.04 -5.34 -12.01
CA SER A 453 33.06 -6.43 -11.88
C SER A 453 33.66 -7.83 -12.09
N ALA A 454 32.84 -8.85 -11.86
CA ALA A 454 33.20 -10.25 -12.13
C ALA A 454 33.47 -10.54 -13.62
N ARG A 455 33.02 -9.65 -14.54
CA ARG A 455 33.28 -9.77 -15.98
C ARG A 455 34.77 -9.77 -16.32
N GLY A 456 35.60 -9.05 -15.54
CA GLY A 456 37.06 -9.10 -15.68
C GLY A 456 37.68 -10.47 -15.39
N GLU A 457 36.93 -11.37 -14.75
CA GLU A 457 37.32 -12.76 -14.49
C GLU A 457 36.70 -13.75 -15.50
N GLY A 458 36.02 -13.26 -16.54
CA GLY A 458 35.29 -14.08 -17.51
C GLY A 458 34.00 -14.68 -16.95
N LYS A 459 33.39 -14.06 -15.93
CA LYS A 459 32.14 -14.49 -15.30
C LYS A 459 31.05 -13.42 -15.48
N PRO A 460 29.76 -13.79 -15.54
CA PRO A 460 28.69 -12.80 -15.56
C PRO A 460 28.70 -11.94 -14.29
N ALA A 461 28.36 -10.65 -14.44
CA ALA A 461 28.15 -9.76 -13.31
C ALA A 461 26.91 -10.19 -12.50
N PRO A 462 26.93 -10.06 -11.16
CA PRO A 462 25.71 -10.13 -10.37
C PRO A 462 24.67 -9.13 -10.88
N LEU A 463 23.41 -9.54 -10.89
CA LEU A 463 22.33 -8.73 -11.45
C LEU A 463 21.35 -8.28 -10.37
N LEU A 464 21.05 -6.99 -10.36
CA LEU A 464 20.04 -6.39 -9.52
C LEU A 464 18.83 -6.02 -10.35
N VAL A 465 17.68 -6.56 -9.97
CA VAL A 465 16.38 -6.11 -10.47
C VAL A 465 15.99 -4.86 -9.69
N LEU A 466 15.70 -3.77 -10.40
CA LEU A 466 15.22 -2.51 -9.84
C LEU A 466 13.70 -2.42 -9.97
N GLY A 467 13.01 -2.19 -8.84
CA GLY A 467 11.65 -1.67 -8.84
C GLY A 467 11.65 -0.14 -8.73
N HIS A 468 10.96 0.54 -9.66
CA HIS A 468 10.83 2.01 -9.65
C HIS A 468 9.71 2.49 -8.70
N GLY A 469 9.77 3.76 -8.29
CA GLY A 469 8.75 4.40 -7.43
C GLY A 469 7.41 4.66 -8.14
N TYR A 470 6.38 5.06 -7.37
CA TYR A 470 5.08 5.41 -7.94
C TYR A 470 5.17 6.67 -8.80
N GLY A 471 4.63 6.64 -10.02
CA GLY A 471 4.75 7.73 -11.01
C GLY A 471 6.09 7.79 -11.75
N ALA A 472 7.15 7.18 -11.21
CA ALA A 472 8.44 6.98 -11.87
C ALA A 472 8.37 5.86 -12.93
N ASN A 473 9.52 5.42 -13.44
CA ASN A 473 9.60 4.48 -14.55
C ASN A 473 11.01 3.84 -14.61
N ARG A 474 11.21 2.91 -15.55
CA ARG A 474 12.50 2.20 -15.73
C ARG A 474 13.71 3.11 -16.05
N PHE A 475 13.52 4.40 -16.36
CA PHE A 475 14.63 5.37 -16.47
C PHE A 475 15.29 5.68 -15.11
N ASP A 476 14.76 5.17 -14.01
CA ASP A 476 15.48 5.12 -12.73
C ASP A 476 16.75 4.26 -12.83
N VAL A 477 16.82 3.31 -13.78
CA VAL A 477 18.00 2.47 -14.02
C VAL A 477 19.25 3.31 -14.28
N PRO A 478 19.31 4.22 -15.28
CA PRO A 478 20.47 5.10 -15.46
C PRO A 478 20.65 6.11 -14.32
N THR A 479 19.61 6.51 -13.61
CA THR A 479 19.74 7.45 -12.48
C THR A 479 20.43 6.82 -11.26
N LEU A 480 20.19 5.52 -11.04
CA LEU A 480 20.77 4.75 -9.92
C LEU A 480 21.97 3.88 -10.35
N GLY A 481 22.11 3.67 -11.66
CA GLY A 481 23.07 2.82 -12.36
C GLY A 481 24.49 2.93 -11.81
N GLY A 482 24.99 4.17 -11.79
CA GLY A 482 26.36 4.44 -11.40
C GLY A 482 26.69 4.04 -9.96
N TYR A 483 25.76 4.26 -9.03
CA TYR A 483 25.98 3.97 -7.61
C TYR A 483 26.16 2.47 -7.36
N LEU A 484 25.44 1.59 -8.06
CA LEU A 484 25.57 0.14 -7.88
C LEU A 484 26.59 -0.49 -8.83
N ALA A 485 26.78 0.08 -10.03
CA ALA A 485 27.85 -0.33 -10.94
C ALA A 485 29.23 -0.20 -10.27
N ARG A 486 29.44 0.81 -9.42
CA ARG A 486 30.65 0.95 -8.59
C ARG A 486 30.96 -0.28 -7.71
N HIS A 487 29.95 -1.05 -7.33
CA HIS A 487 30.08 -2.30 -6.58
C HIS A 487 30.20 -3.54 -7.49
N GLY A 488 30.33 -3.36 -8.80
CA GLY A 488 30.52 -4.45 -9.77
C GLY A 488 29.23 -5.17 -10.17
N MET A 489 28.07 -4.57 -9.95
CA MET A 489 26.75 -5.17 -10.24
C MET A 489 26.11 -4.55 -11.48
N ALA A 490 25.42 -5.38 -12.26
CA ALA A 490 24.51 -4.94 -13.30
C ALA A 490 23.13 -4.60 -12.71
N ILE A 491 22.39 -3.71 -13.36
CA ILE A 491 21.05 -3.30 -12.93
C ILE A 491 20.08 -3.42 -14.10
N ILE A 492 18.92 -4.03 -13.87
CA ILE A 492 17.83 -4.14 -14.84
C ILE A 492 16.51 -3.68 -14.24
N GLY A 493 15.70 -2.91 -14.97
CA GLY A 493 14.38 -2.46 -14.53
C GLY A 493 13.35 -2.54 -15.65
N ILE A 494 12.08 -2.72 -15.28
CA ILE A 494 10.90 -2.72 -16.16
C ILE A 494 9.88 -1.70 -15.65
N ASP A 495 8.94 -1.30 -16.50
CA ASP A 495 7.79 -0.52 -16.05
C ASP A 495 6.70 -1.42 -15.45
N CYS A 496 6.20 -1.05 -14.26
CA CYS A 496 4.99 -1.62 -13.69
C CYS A 496 3.77 -1.26 -14.54
N ILE A 497 2.60 -1.85 -14.24
CA ILE A 497 1.36 -1.54 -14.96
C ILE A 497 1.15 -0.04 -15.09
N SER A 498 0.85 0.40 -16.32
CA SER A 498 0.56 1.78 -16.69
C SER A 498 1.66 2.80 -16.41
N HIS A 499 2.87 2.38 -16.05
CA HIS A 499 4.00 3.28 -15.83
C HIS A 499 4.83 3.50 -17.09
N GLY A 500 5.54 4.61 -17.12
CA GLY A 500 6.38 5.04 -18.23
C GLY A 500 6.69 6.52 -18.13
N ILE A 501 7.41 7.08 -19.09
CA ILE A 501 7.71 8.50 -19.09
C ILE A 501 6.47 9.30 -19.51
N ALA A 502 6.03 10.18 -18.62
CA ALA A 502 4.92 11.12 -18.81
C ALA A 502 5.45 12.55 -18.65
N ILE A 503 5.99 13.11 -19.75
CA ILE A 503 6.49 14.49 -19.84
C ILE A 503 5.64 15.30 -20.80
N SER A 504 5.63 16.63 -20.66
CA SER A 504 4.88 17.53 -21.52
C SER A 504 5.38 17.51 -22.98
N GLN A 505 4.55 17.98 -23.91
CA GLN A 505 4.96 18.11 -25.32
C GLN A 505 6.19 19.02 -25.49
N THR A 506 6.31 20.08 -24.67
CA THR A 506 7.45 20.99 -24.71
C THR A 506 8.73 20.31 -24.21
N GLU A 507 8.67 19.59 -23.10
CA GLU A 507 9.82 18.82 -22.58
C GLU A 507 10.22 17.70 -23.54
N THR A 508 9.24 17.02 -24.15
CA THR A 508 9.46 16.02 -25.20
C THR A 508 10.29 16.61 -26.34
N GLN A 509 9.91 17.78 -26.86
CA GLN A 509 10.63 18.44 -27.95
C GLN A 509 12.06 18.85 -27.55
N GLN A 510 12.24 19.37 -26.34
CA GLN A 510 13.56 19.74 -25.82
C GLN A 510 14.48 18.52 -25.66
N ALA A 511 13.96 17.40 -25.12
CA ALA A 511 14.71 16.16 -24.97
C ALA A 511 15.11 15.57 -26.32
N ILE A 512 14.21 15.60 -27.32
CA ILE A 512 14.51 15.20 -28.71
C ILE A 512 15.64 16.04 -29.28
N GLU A 513 15.59 17.37 -29.11
CA GLU A 513 16.62 18.28 -29.61
C GLU A 513 17.99 17.98 -29.00
N ILE A 514 18.06 17.83 -27.66
CA ILE A 514 19.30 17.50 -26.96
C ILE A 514 19.86 16.17 -27.47
N LEU A 515 19.06 15.11 -27.48
CA LEU A 515 19.55 13.77 -27.79
C LEU A 515 19.94 13.62 -29.27
N ASN A 516 19.23 14.28 -30.19
CA ASN A 516 19.59 14.29 -31.60
C ASN A 516 20.94 14.98 -31.88
N LEU A 517 21.36 15.97 -31.08
CA LEU A 517 22.69 16.58 -31.21
C LEU A 517 23.83 15.57 -31.05
N PHE A 518 23.59 14.50 -30.29
CA PHE A 518 24.56 13.44 -30.03
C PHE A 518 24.27 12.15 -30.83
N GLY A 519 23.30 12.15 -31.76
CA GLY A 519 22.89 10.95 -32.49
C GLY A 519 22.10 9.93 -31.66
N LEU A 520 21.54 10.34 -30.53
CA LEU A 520 20.82 9.50 -29.56
C LEU A 520 19.28 9.57 -29.72
N GLY A 521 18.80 9.99 -30.88
CA GLY A 521 17.37 9.96 -31.22
C GLY A 521 16.72 8.57 -31.05
N PRO A 522 17.37 7.47 -31.46
CA PRO A 522 16.84 6.12 -31.21
C PRO A 522 16.72 5.78 -29.71
N PHE A 523 17.69 6.19 -28.87
CA PHE A 523 17.59 6.04 -27.41
C PHE A 523 16.38 6.81 -26.84
N PHE A 524 16.09 8.02 -27.34
CA PHE A 524 14.89 8.75 -26.96
C PHE A 524 13.61 7.94 -27.26
N ASP A 525 13.48 7.39 -28.47
CA ASP A 525 12.30 6.58 -28.83
C ASP A 525 12.16 5.36 -27.91
N ALA A 526 13.27 4.66 -27.65
CA ALA A 526 13.33 3.48 -26.81
C ALA A 526 12.94 3.74 -25.34
N VAL A 527 13.21 4.94 -24.82
CA VAL A 527 12.96 5.32 -23.42
C VAL A 527 11.60 5.98 -23.23
N VAL A 528 11.24 6.94 -24.09
CA VAL A 528 10.04 7.80 -23.91
C VAL A 528 8.81 7.26 -24.62
N ASN A 529 8.96 6.73 -25.83
CA ASN A 529 7.83 6.28 -26.64
C ASN A 529 7.46 4.82 -26.38
N LYS A 530 8.43 3.98 -26.01
CA LYS A 530 8.17 2.61 -25.52
C LYS A 530 7.94 2.63 -24.01
N GLY A 531 6.88 1.99 -23.56
CA GLY A 531 6.47 1.97 -22.15
C GLY A 531 5.00 1.60 -22.02
N ARG A 532 4.48 1.62 -20.80
CA ARG A 532 3.10 1.17 -20.50
C ARG A 532 2.15 2.32 -20.18
N ALA A 533 2.66 3.54 -19.99
CA ALA A 533 1.85 4.73 -19.75
C ALA A 533 1.09 5.17 -21.03
N PHE A 534 -0.17 5.55 -20.85
CA PHE A 534 -1.06 6.06 -21.90
C PHE A 534 -1.95 7.17 -21.32
N ASP A 535 -2.64 7.90 -22.19
CA ASP A 535 -3.58 8.96 -21.81
C ASP A 535 -4.90 8.32 -21.33
N GLN A 536 -5.20 8.46 -20.04
CA GLN A 536 -6.38 7.87 -19.40
C GLN A 536 -7.55 8.86 -19.30
N ASN A 537 -7.28 10.16 -19.42
CA ASN A 537 -8.29 11.22 -19.25
C ASN A 537 -8.57 12.02 -20.53
N ASN A 538 -7.97 11.62 -21.65
CA ASN A 538 -8.12 12.22 -22.97
C ASN A 538 -7.71 13.70 -23.01
N ASP A 539 -6.72 14.11 -22.22
CA ASP A 539 -6.17 15.48 -22.24
C ASP A 539 -4.98 15.66 -23.19
N GLY A 540 -4.53 14.58 -23.83
CA GLY A 540 -3.40 14.56 -24.76
C GLY A 540 -2.05 14.23 -24.10
N SER A 541 -2.02 13.94 -22.79
CA SER A 541 -0.82 13.59 -22.03
C SER A 541 -0.92 12.19 -21.41
N LYS A 542 0.21 11.48 -21.32
CA LYS A 542 0.25 10.17 -20.67
C LYS A 542 0.10 10.32 -19.15
N ASN A 543 -0.54 9.37 -18.48
CA ASN A 543 -0.59 9.31 -17.02
C ASN A 543 0.21 8.11 -16.52
N SER A 544 1.43 8.34 -16.02
CA SER A 544 2.27 7.27 -15.45
C SER A 544 1.66 6.75 -14.15
N GLY A 545 1.34 5.46 -14.11
CA GLY A 545 0.78 4.79 -12.94
C GLY A 545 -0.63 5.27 -12.55
N GLY A 546 -1.36 5.92 -13.47
CA GLY A 546 -2.62 6.59 -13.16
C GLY A 546 -3.71 5.72 -12.53
N ASP A 547 -3.72 4.43 -12.83
CA ASP A 547 -4.68 3.42 -12.33
C ASP A 547 -4.04 2.41 -11.36
N PHE A 548 -2.76 2.55 -11.00
CA PHE A 548 -2.08 1.58 -10.16
C PHE A 548 -2.64 1.53 -8.73
N TRP A 549 -2.85 2.71 -8.14
CA TRP A 549 -3.53 2.88 -6.85
C TRP A 549 -4.93 3.43 -7.09
N THR A 550 -5.94 2.73 -6.60
CA THR A 550 -7.34 3.14 -6.71
C THR A 550 -8.20 2.45 -5.65
N SER A 551 -9.40 2.96 -5.44
CA SER A 551 -10.43 2.31 -4.63
C SER A 551 -11.10 1.12 -5.32
N TYR A 552 -10.82 0.86 -6.60
CA TYR A 552 -11.15 -0.42 -7.25
C TYR A 552 -10.23 -1.53 -6.72
N VAL A 553 -10.49 -1.99 -5.49
CA VAL A 553 -9.54 -2.79 -4.70
C VAL A 553 -9.05 -4.08 -5.36
N PHE A 554 -9.87 -4.72 -6.21
CA PHE A 554 -9.44 -5.88 -7.00
C PHE A 554 -8.42 -5.51 -8.09
N HIS A 555 -8.63 -4.37 -8.76
CA HIS A 555 -7.69 -3.84 -9.73
C HIS A 555 -6.37 -3.47 -9.06
N THR A 556 -6.39 -2.74 -7.95
CA THR A 556 -5.20 -2.37 -7.18
C THR A 556 -4.39 -3.60 -6.76
N ARG A 557 -5.07 -4.62 -6.20
CA ARG A 557 -4.46 -5.91 -5.86
C ARG A 557 -3.79 -6.56 -7.07
N ASP A 558 -4.50 -6.62 -8.19
CA ASP A 558 -4.04 -7.33 -9.37
C ASP A 558 -3.02 -6.52 -10.20
N ALA A 559 -2.93 -5.21 -10.02
CA ALA A 559 -1.86 -4.38 -10.55
C ALA A 559 -0.50 -4.73 -9.93
N ILE A 560 -0.48 -4.96 -8.60
CA ILE A 560 0.68 -5.48 -7.88
C ILE A 560 1.02 -6.88 -8.37
N ARG A 561 0.04 -7.80 -8.41
CA ARG A 561 0.26 -9.20 -8.79
C ARG A 561 0.74 -9.32 -10.24
N GLN A 562 0.17 -8.59 -11.16
CA GLN A 562 0.61 -8.62 -12.54
C GLN A 562 2.01 -8.02 -12.72
N SER A 563 2.35 -6.93 -12.02
CA SER A 563 3.71 -6.40 -12.06
C SER A 563 4.72 -7.40 -11.47
N ALA A 564 4.36 -8.13 -10.40
CA ALA A 564 5.20 -9.18 -9.82
C ALA A 564 5.38 -10.38 -10.77
N LEU A 565 4.33 -10.77 -11.50
CA LEU A 565 4.42 -11.79 -12.54
C LEU A 565 5.34 -11.37 -13.69
N ASP A 566 5.28 -10.10 -14.10
CA ASP A 566 6.16 -9.54 -15.12
C ASP A 566 7.64 -9.66 -14.68
N TYR A 567 7.96 -9.34 -13.42
CA TYR A 567 9.31 -9.55 -12.85
C TYR A 567 9.72 -11.03 -12.79
N MET A 568 8.83 -11.93 -12.35
CA MET A 568 9.13 -13.37 -12.30
C MET A 568 9.46 -13.93 -13.69
N ASN A 569 8.73 -13.50 -14.72
CA ASN A 569 9.00 -13.93 -16.08
C ASN A 569 10.33 -13.37 -16.60
N LEU A 570 10.67 -12.11 -16.28
CA LEU A 570 11.99 -11.55 -16.59
C LEU A 570 13.12 -12.37 -15.93
N ILE A 571 12.98 -12.70 -14.65
CA ILE A 571 13.97 -13.48 -13.90
C ILE A 571 14.13 -14.88 -14.50
N ARG A 572 13.03 -15.54 -14.86
CA ARG A 572 13.03 -16.82 -15.59
C ARG A 572 13.76 -16.70 -16.94
N ILE A 573 13.58 -15.61 -17.68
CA ILE A 573 14.29 -15.37 -18.96
C ILE A 573 15.80 -15.22 -18.72
N ILE A 574 16.20 -14.40 -17.74
CA ILE A 574 17.61 -14.19 -17.39
C ILE A 574 18.29 -15.50 -16.99
N ARG A 575 17.60 -16.35 -16.23
CA ARG A 575 18.12 -17.68 -15.84
C ARG A 575 18.33 -18.64 -17.00
N SER A 576 17.75 -18.34 -18.16
CA SER A 576 17.94 -19.16 -19.36
C SER A 576 19.22 -18.84 -20.15
N PHE A 577 20.01 -17.85 -19.70
CA PHE A 577 21.29 -17.46 -20.28
C PHE A 577 22.40 -18.41 -19.80
N ASP A 578 22.35 -19.66 -20.25
CA ASP A 578 23.08 -20.80 -19.69
C ASP A 578 24.50 -21.02 -20.23
N GLY A 579 25.04 -20.09 -21.03
CA GLY A 579 26.35 -20.24 -21.68
C GLY A 579 26.32 -20.99 -23.01
N THR A 580 25.17 -21.52 -23.42
CA THR A 580 25.01 -22.30 -24.67
C THR A 580 23.89 -21.79 -25.54
N ARG A 581 22.83 -21.26 -24.94
CA ARG A 581 21.72 -20.63 -25.64
C ARG A 581 22.23 -19.42 -26.40
N ARG A 582 21.73 -19.25 -27.62
CA ARG A 582 22.01 -18.08 -28.48
C ARG A 582 20.75 -17.25 -28.68
N TRP A 583 20.94 -15.97 -28.98
CA TRP A 583 19.86 -15.11 -29.41
C TRP A 583 19.20 -15.64 -30.69
N LYS A 584 17.95 -15.24 -30.92
CA LYS A 584 17.33 -15.39 -32.25
C LYS A 584 17.71 -14.26 -33.21
N HIS A 585 18.48 -13.30 -32.71
CA HIS A 585 18.91 -12.08 -33.37
C HIS A 585 20.43 -12.09 -33.48
N ASP A 586 20.95 -11.46 -34.52
CA ASP A 586 22.38 -11.19 -34.70
C ASP A 586 22.58 -9.71 -34.33
N LEU A 587 23.15 -9.44 -33.15
CA LEU A 587 23.19 -8.09 -32.57
C LEU A 587 24.27 -7.23 -33.22
N ASN A 588 25.38 -7.84 -33.64
CA ASN A 588 26.52 -7.15 -34.22
C ASN A 588 26.57 -7.22 -35.78
N GLY A 589 25.68 -8.00 -36.39
CA GLY A 589 25.55 -8.14 -37.84
C GLY A 589 26.67 -8.93 -38.52
N ASP A 590 27.42 -9.76 -37.77
CA ASP A 590 28.54 -10.55 -38.30
C ASP A 590 28.11 -11.87 -38.98
N GLY A 591 26.82 -12.21 -38.88
CA GLY A 591 26.23 -13.43 -39.44
C GLY A 591 26.11 -14.59 -38.45
N GLU A 592 26.55 -14.45 -37.20
CA GLU A 592 26.39 -15.43 -36.13
C GLU A 592 25.67 -14.81 -34.90
N SER A 593 24.52 -15.39 -34.49
CA SER A 593 23.83 -14.92 -33.29
C SER A 593 24.65 -15.14 -32.02
N GLU A 594 24.79 -14.10 -31.18
CA GLU A 594 25.58 -14.13 -29.95
C GLU A 594 24.95 -15.04 -28.87
N LEU A 595 25.71 -15.33 -27.82
CA LEU A 595 25.19 -16.06 -26.67
C LEU A 595 24.12 -15.24 -25.95
N ALA A 596 23.08 -15.90 -25.46
CA ALA A 596 22.10 -15.26 -24.62
C ALA A 596 22.78 -14.76 -23.33
N GLY A 597 22.67 -13.46 -23.07
CA GLY A 597 23.34 -12.73 -22.00
C GLY A 597 24.69 -12.11 -22.38
N ASP A 598 25.21 -12.38 -23.57
CA ASP A 598 26.37 -11.69 -24.18
C ASP A 598 25.84 -10.58 -25.09
N PHE A 599 25.85 -9.35 -24.59
CA PHE A 599 25.29 -8.18 -25.27
C PHE A 599 26.35 -7.41 -26.06
N ASP A 600 27.61 -7.44 -25.62
CA ASP A 600 28.71 -6.79 -26.32
C ASP A 600 29.33 -7.66 -27.44
N GLY A 601 28.96 -8.95 -27.49
CA GLY A 601 29.32 -9.90 -28.54
C GLY A 601 30.76 -10.40 -28.43
N ASP A 602 31.36 -10.35 -27.24
CA ASP A 602 32.76 -10.75 -27.03
C ASP A 602 32.95 -12.26 -26.80
N GLY A 603 31.85 -13.03 -26.76
CA GLY A 603 31.84 -14.46 -26.53
C GLY A 603 31.72 -14.86 -25.06
N VAL A 604 31.56 -13.90 -24.14
CA VAL A 604 31.36 -14.11 -22.70
C VAL A 604 30.02 -13.53 -22.27
N ILE A 605 29.27 -14.28 -21.46
CA ILE A 605 28.00 -13.79 -20.91
C ILE A 605 28.26 -12.66 -19.90
N ASP A 606 27.58 -11.53 -20.10
CA ASP A 606 27.66 -10.35 -19.25
C ASP A 606 26.82 -10.45 -17.99
N VAL A 607 25.59 -10.95 -18.12
CA VAL A 607 24.62 -11.15 -17.03
C VAL A 607 23.83 -12.43 -17.26
N GLY A 608 23.34 -13.03 -16.17
CA GLY A 608 22.58 -14.29 -16.20
C GLY A 608 23.43 -15.49 -15.81
N GLY A 609 23.07 -16.67 -16.32
CA GLY A 609 23.65 -17.94 -15.90
C GLY A 609 23.51 -18.17 -14.39
N ASP A 610 24.59 -18.64 -13.76
CA ASP A 610 24.64 -18.95 -12.33
C ASP A 610 24.94 -17.71 -11.44
N ALA A 611 25.10 -16.51 -12.01
CA ALA A 611 25.31 -15.31 -11.22
C ALA A 611 24.09 -15.04 -10.33
N PHE A 612 24.30 -14.69 -9.07
CA PHE A 612 23.17 -14.45 -8.17
C PHE A 612 22.34 -13.25 -8.65
N ILE A 613 21.03 -13.32 -8.41
CA ILE A 613 20.09 -12.23 -8.66
C ILE A 613 19.66 -11.66 -7.31
N GLY A 614 19.69 -10.34 -7.22
CA GLY A 614 19.11 -9.57 -6.12
C GLY A 614 18.01 -8.64 -6.63
N MET A 615 17.24 -8.05 -5.71
CA MET A 615 16.24 -7.05 -6.06
C MET A 615 16.22 -5.90 -5.06
N PHE A 616 16.13 -4.66 -5.53
CA PHE A 616 16.01 -3.48 -4.68
C PHE A 616 15.04 -2.47 -5.29
N GLY A 617 14.52 -1.57 -4.47
CA GLY A 617 13.64 -0.51 -4.94
C GLY A 617 13.09 0.33 -3.79
N ALA A 618 12.61 1.52 -4.13
CA ALA A 618 12.04 2.46 -3.17
C ALA A 618 10.55 2.74 -3.47
N SER A 619 9.76 2.99 -2.43
CA SER A 619 8.31 3.29 -2.56
C SER A 619 7.55 2.12 -3.18
N LEU A 620 6.85 2.31 -4.31
CA LEU A 620 6.31 1.21 -5.11
C LEU A 620 7.37 0.13 -5.42
N GLY A 621 8.61 0.53 -5.70
CA GLY A 621 9.73 -0.40 -5.88
C GLY A 621 10.08 -1.19 -4.62
N GLY A 622 9.87 -0.60 -3.44
CA GLY A 622 9.98 -1.26 -2.14
C GLY A 622 8.88 -2.31 -1.95
N ILE A 623 7.63 -1.96 -2.28
CA ILE A 623 6.49 -2.89 -2.28
C ILE A 623 6.80 -4.08 -3.20
N MET A 624 7.21 -3.82 -4.44
CA MET A 624 7.52 -4.86 -5.42
C MET A 624 8.72 -5.72 -5.01
N SER A 625 9.80 -5.12 -4.50
CA SER A 625 10.96 -5.88 -4.03
C SER A 625 10.66 -6.73 -2.81
N SER A 626 9.77 -6.29 -1.92
CA SER A 626 9.27 -7.13 -0.82
C SER A 626 8.45 -8.32 -1.34
N VAL A 627 7.46 -8.06 -2.19
CA VAL A 627 6.53 -9.10 -2.70
C VAL A 627 7.26 -10.11 -3.57
N VAL A 628 8.03 -9.66 -4.57
CA VAL A 628 8.69 -10.55 -5.52
C VAL A 628 9.79 -11.36 -4.82
N SER A 629 10.61 -10.77 -3.95
CA SER A 629 11.67 -11.52 -3.25
C SER A 629 11.14 -12.55 -2.26
N ALA A 630 9.92 -12.36 -1.76
CA ALA A 630 9.24 -13.34 -0.92
C ALA A 630 8.64 -14.52 -1.72
N LEU A 631 8.45 -14.36 -3.03
CA LEU A 631 7.78 -15.32 -3.91
C LEU A 631 8.71 -15.90 -5.00
N GLU A 632 9.85 -15.31 -5.30
CA GLU A 632 10.75 -15.75 -6.37
C GLU A 632 12.03 -16.37 -5.78
N PRO A 633 12.17 -17.72 -5.79
CA PRO A 633 13.35 -18.44 -5.30
C PRO A 633 14.69 -18.01 -5.89
N GLU A 634 14.71 -17.44 -7.10
CA GLU A 634 15.95 -17.00 -7.75
C GLU A 634 16.51 -15.69 -7.19
N ILE A 635 15.71 -14.95 -6.41
CA ILE A 635 16.19 -13.78 -5.67
C ILE A 635 16.79 -14.25 -4.35
N SER A 636 18.08 -13.97 -4.19
CA SER A 636 18.86 -14.41 -3.02
C SER A 636 19.16 -13.29 -2.01
N VAL A 637 19.05 -12.04 -2.43
CA VAL A 637 19.26 -10.85 -1.59
C VAL A 637 18.33 -9.72 -2.00
N THR A 638 17.80 -8.95 -1.04
CA THR A 638 16.91 -7.83 -1.34
C THR A 638 17.05 -6.64 -0.39
N VAL A 639 16.83 -5.43 -0.92
CA VAL A 639 16.74 -4.18 -0.15
C VAL A 639 15.43 -3.45 -0.51
N PRO A 640 14.32 -3.79 0.16
CA PRO A 640 13.07 -3.04 0.06
C PRO A 640 13.14 -1.74 0.88
N ILE A 641 13.00 -0.60 0.20
CA ILE A 641 13.02 0.75 0.82
C ILE A 641 11.61 1.32 0.81
N ALA A 642 11.09 1.72 1.97
CA ALA A 642 9.71 2.18 2.13
C ALA A 642 8.71 1.19 1.52
N SER A 643 8.87 -0.10 1.84
CA SER A 643 8.08 -1.21 1.28
C SER A 643 6.65 -1.29 1.78
N GLY A 644 6.32 -0.64 2.89
CA GLY A 644 5.00 -0.71 3.48
C GLY A 644 4.61 -2.12 3.95
N GLY A 645 3.30 -2.32 4.13
CA GLY A 645 2.65 -3.50 4.70
C GLY A 645 1.36 -3.08 5.39
N ALA A 646 0.30 -3.89 5.35
CA ALA A 646 -1.07 -3.44 5.63
C ALA A 646 -1.51 -2.32 4.67
N LEU A 647 -1.82 -2.65 3.43
CA LEU A 647 -2.20 -1.71 2.37
C LEU A 647 -3.38 -0.80 2.77
N LEU A 648 -4.26 -1.24 3.66
CA LEU A 648 -5.30 -0.41 4.29
C LEU A 648 -4.70 0.80 5.02
N ASP A 649 -3.65 0.60 5.82
CA ASP A 649 -3.04 1.67 6.62
C ASP A 649 -2.37 2.70 5.71
N ILE A 650 -1.74 2.24 4.63
CA ILE A 650 -1.18 3.10 3.60
C ILE A 650 -2.30 3.93 2.95
N GLY A 651 -3.39 3.29 2.53
CA GLY A 651 -4.53 4.00 1.93
C GLY A 651 -5.16 5.03 2.88
N ALA A 652 -5.21 4.75 4.18
CA ALA A 652 -5.85 5.62 5.17
C ALA A 652 -4.97 6.78 5.65
N ARG A 653 -3.64 6.64 5.66
CA ARG A 653 -2.72 7.62 6.26
C ARG A 653 -1.80 8.32 5.29
N SER A 654 -1.64 7.78 4.08
CA SER A 654 -0.70 8.33 3.11
C SER A 654 -1.09 9.75 2.69
N PHE A 655 -0.11 10.64 2.65
CA PHE A 655 -0.22 11.96 2.01
C PHE A 655 0.45 12.04 0.63
N GLN A 656 0.90 10.88 0.10
CA GLN A 656 1.56 10.77 -1.20
C GLN A 656 0.58 11.24 -2.27
N GLY A 657 0.96 12.28 -3.02
CA GLY A 657 0.17 12.74 -4.15
C GLY A 657 -0.18 11.57 -5.09
N GLY A 658 -1.46 11.46 -5.43
CA GLY A 658 -2.04 10.38 -6.21
C GLY A 658 -2.75 9.32 -5.39
N VAL A 659 -2.38 9.11 -4.11
CA VAL A 659 -3.04 8.11 -3.26
C VAL A 659 -4.34 8.66 -2.66
N PRO A 660 -4.37 9.80 -1.92
CA PRO A 660 -5.63 10.39 -1.44
C PRO A 660 -6.62 10.66 -2.57
N GLU A 661 -6.14 11.14 -3.72
CA GLU A 661 -6.97 11.53 -4.85
C GLU A 661 -7.57 10.31 -5.59
N ALA A 662 -6.83 9.23 -5.76
CA ALA A 662 -7.34 8.04 -6.45
C ALA A 662 -8.14 7.11 -5.53
N VAL A 663 -7.76 7.02 -4.25
CA VAL A 663 -8.36 6.11 -3.26
C VAL A 663 -9.43 6.83 -2.45
N ILE A 664 -9.04 7.81 -1.63
CA ILE A 664 -9.94 8.45 -0.65
C ILE A 664 -11.01 9.33 -1.32
N LEU A 665 -10.67 10.08 -2.37
CA LEU A 665 -11.65 10.94 -3.06
C LEU A 665 -12.74 10.12 -3.74
N ARG A 666 -12.41 8.93 -4.26
CA ARG A 666 -13.43 8.04 -4.85
C ARG A 666 -14.36 7.49 -3.77
N MET A 667 -13.83 7.24 -2.58
CA MET A 667 -14.62 6.76 -1.44
C MET A 667 -15.55 7.85 -0.92
N MET A 668 -15.04 9.07 -0.73
CA MET A 668 -15.81 10.19 -0.17
C MET A 668 -16.68 10.90 -1.21
N GLY A 669 -16.25 10.90 -2.47
CA GLY A 669 -16.87 11.64 -3.56
C GLY A 669 -17.93 10.85 -4.35
N PRO A 670 -18.46 11.44 -5.44
CA PRO A 670 -18.21 12.81 -5.89
C PRO A 670 -18.66 13.84 -4.83
N LEU A 671 -17.82 14.84 -4.58
CA LEU A 671 -18.12 15.87 -3.60
C LEU A 671 -18.81 17.05 -4.29
N TYR A 672 -19.85 17.59 -3.67
CA TYR A 672 -20.51 18.83 -4.06
C TYR A 672 -20.32 19.85 -2.95
N LEU A 673 -19.91 21.05 -3.32
CA LEU A 673 -19.65 22.12 -2.37
C LEU A 673 -20.27 23.44 -2.81
N GLY A 674 -20.60 24.25 -1.82
CA GLY A 674 -20.88 25.66 -2.01
C GLY A 674 -19.92 26.51 -1.18
N THR A 675 -19.41 27.58 -1.76
CA THR A 675 -18.59 28.58 -1.06
C THR A 675 -19.02 29.98 -1.47
N GLN A 676 -19.26 30.85 -0.50
CA GLN A 676 -19.54 32.27 -0.70
C GLN A 676 -18.66 33.08 0.24
N THR A 677 -17.72 33.85 -0.30
CA THR A 677 -16.91 34.76 0.51
C THR A 677 -17.70 36.04 0.82
N PRO A 678 -17.29 36.86 1.81
CA PRO A 678 -18.00 38.11 2.15
C PRO A 678 -18.17 39.08 0.97
N ASP A 679 -17.26 39.03 0.00
CA ASP A 679 -17.26 39.91 -1.18
C ASP A 679 -18.12 39.36 -2.33
N ASP A 680 -18.58 38.11 -2.25
CA ASP A 680 -19.36 37.45 -3.29
C ASP A 680 -20.88 37.66 -3.07
N GLU A 681 -21.58 38.13 -4.10
CA GLU A 681 -23.05 38.26 -4.07
C GLU A 681 -23.78 36.91 -4.18
N GLN A 682 -23.09 35.88 -4.69
CA GLN A 682 -23.65 34.55 -4.95
C GLN A 682 -22.71 33.45 -4.48
N MET A 683 -23.29 32.36 -3.98
CA MET A 683 -22.54 31.17 -3.61
C MET A 683 -22.12 30.40 -4.85
N ARG A 684 -20.81 30.20 -5.02
CA ARG A 684 -20.23 29.36 -6.07
C ARG A 684 -20.46 27.89 -5.74
N ILE A 685 -21.08 27.16 -6.67
CA ILE A 685 -21.37 25.74 -6.55
C ILE A 685 -20.42 24.95 -7.43
N SER A 686 -19.74 23.97 -6.84
CA SER A 686 -18.69 23.20 -7.50
C SER A 686 -18.77 21.73 -7.15
N THR A 687 -18.12 20.91 -7.98
CA THR A 687 -17.88 19.51 -7.66
C THR A 687 -16.39 19.22 -7.60
N ILE A 688 -15.96 18.37 -6.67
CA ILE A 688 -14.60 17.83 -6.62
C ILE A 688 -14.69 16.35 -6.94
N VAL A 689 -13.95 15.94 -7.98
CA VAL A 689 -13.95 14.58 -8.50
C VAL A 689 -12.53 14.09 -8.79
N PRO A 690 -12.29 12.77 -8.73
CA PRO A 690 -11.03 12.18 -9.18
C PRO A 690 -10.85 12.34 -10.70
N ASN A 691 -9.72 12.90 -11.12
CA ASN A 691 -9.24 12.87 -12.49
C ASN A 691 -7.97 12.01 -12.54
N VAL A 692 -8.14 10.73 -12.86
CA VAL A 692 -7.10 9.68 -12.75
C VAL A 692 -6.63 9.60 -11.28
N ASN A 693 -5.40 10.05 -11.00
CA ASN A 693 -4.75 10.13 -9.70
C ASN A 693 -4.54 11.59 -9.25
N SER A 694 -5.41 12.50 -9.70
CA SER A 694 -5.44 13.89 -9.22
C SER A 694 -6.87 14.27 -8.82
N ALA A 695 -7.02 15.31 -8.02
CA ALA A 695 -8.32 15.89 -7.73
C ALA A 695 -8.56 17.09 -8.65
N GLN A 696 -9.78 17.23 -9.18
CA GLN A 696 -10.17 18.40 -9.95
C GLN A 696 -11.44 19.01 -9.36
N GLU A 697 -11.38 20.32 -9.07
CA GLU A 697 -12.54 21.12 -8.70
C GLU A 697 -13.12 21.81 -9.94
N LEU A 698 -14.42 21.63 -10.16
CA LEU A 698 -15.12 22.14 -11.34
C LEU A 698 -16.31 22.97 -10.89
N ASN A 699 -16.30 24.25 -11.27
CA ASN A 699 -17.39 25.17 -11.02
C ASN A 699 -18.58 24.81 -11.92
N MET A 700 -19.77 24.63 -11.34
CA MET A 700 -20.98 24.21 -12.08
C MET A 700 -22.05 25.30 -12.14
N ALA A 701 -22.17 26.12 -11.09
CA ALA A 701 -23.24 27.11 -10.98
C ALA A 701 -22.95 28.21 -9.94
N ALA A 702 -23.83 29.21 -9.86
CA ALA A 702 -23.83 30.23 -8.82
C ALA A 702 -25.24 30.45 -8.28
N VAL A 703 -25.41 30.37 -6.96
CA VAL A 703 -26.73 30.42 -6.29
C VAL A 703 -26.80 31.62 -5.35
N GLY A 704 -27.73 32.54 -5.62
CA GLY A 704 -27.94 33.73 -4.79
C GLY A 704 -28.79 33.49 -3.55
N GLY A 705 -28.56 34.30 -2.51
CA GLY A 705 -29.41 34.41 -1.32
C GLY A 705 -29.34 33.23 -0.34
N VAL A 706 -28.34 32.36 -0.44
CA VAL A 706 -28.11 31.29 0.55
C VAL A 706 -27.69 31.93 1.87
N GLN A 707 -28.18 31.40 3.00
CA GLN A 707 -27.89 31.91 4.33
C GLN A 707 -27.27 30.83 5.22
N ALA A 708 -26.59 31.26 6.29
CA ALA A 708 -26.11 30.36 7.33
C ALA A 708 -27.29 29.61 7.98
N GLY A 709 -27.13 28.31 8.20
CA GLY A 709 -28.17 27.42 8.73
C GLY A 709 -29.15 26.87 7.68
N ASP A 710 -29.07 27.31 6.42
CA ASP A 710 -29.84 26.68 5.34
C ASP A 710 -29.46 25.19 5.19
N PHE A 711 -30.44 24.36 4.86
CA PHE A 711 -30.24 22.93 4.64
C PHE A 711 -30.11 22.62 3.15
N VAL A 712 -29.05 21.91 2.78
CA VAL A 712 -28.75 21.56 1.37
C VAL A 712 -28.81 20.04 1.20
N VAL A 713 -29.48 19.59 0.14
CA VAL A 713 -29.59 18.17 -0.23
C VAL A 713 -29.07 17.98 -1.65
N VAL A 714 -28.14 17.04 -1.83
CA VAL A 714 -27.75 16.49 -3.12
C VAL A 714 -28.49 15.17 -3.31
N GLU A 715 -29.19 15.01 -4.43
CA GLU A 715 -29.96 13.81 -4.71
C GLU A 715 -29.54 13.19 -6.04
N ASN A 716 -29.14 11.93 -6.00
CA ASN A 716 -28.97 11.11 -7.19
C ASN A 716 -30.33 10.58 -7.64
N LEU A 717 -30.78 11.03 -8.82
CA LEU A 717 -32.11 10.73 -9.35
C LEU A 717 -32.24 9.31 -9.92
N ARG A 718 -31.12 8.61 -10.12
CA ARG A 718 -31.11 7.22 -10.59
C ARG A 718 -31.35 6.24 -9.45
N ASN A 719 -30.61 6.37 -8.34
CA ASN A 719 -30.66 5.41 -7.23
C ASN A 719 -31.45 5.93 -6.01
N GLY A 720 -31.82 7.22 -5.98
CA GLY A 720 -32.57 7.85 -4.89
C GLY A 720 -31.74 8.20 -3.67
N VAL A 721 -30.43 7.95 -3.69
CA VAL A 721 -29.52 8.26 -2.57
C VAL A 721 -29.40 9.78 -2.43
N ARG A 722 -29.39 10.23 -1.17
CA ARG A 722 -29.26 11.63 -0.80
C ARG A 722 -28.07 11.83 0.11
N GLY A 723 -27.36 12.93 -0.11
CA GLY A 723 -26.40 13.48 0.83
C GLY A 723 -26.83 14.88 1.23
N CYS A 724 -26.54 15.29 2.45
CA CYS A 724 -26.94 16.59 2.95
C CYS A 724 -25.91 17.22 3.89
N SER A 725 -26.06 18.52 4.09
CA SER A 725 -25.25 19.36 4.96
C SER A 725 -26.04 20.62 5.31
N TYR A 726 -25.71 21.21 6.46
CA TYR A 726 -26.07 22.60 6.74
C TYR A 726 -25.05 23.55 6.11
N VAL A 727 -25.49 24.78 5.81
CA VAL A 727 -24.61 25.88 5.43
C VAL A 727 -24.00 26.48 6.70
N ALA A 728 -22.70 26.25 6.89
CA ALA A 728 -21.94 26.84 7.98
C ALA A 728 -21.46 28.26 7.63
N ASP A 729 -21.38 29.13 8.63
CA ASP A 729 -20.71 30.42 8.54
C ASP A 729 -19.34 30.32 9.24
N ASP A 730 -18.27 30.47 8.47
CA ASP A 730 -16.91 30.60 9.00
C ASP A 730 -16.39 32.00 8.75
N ASN A 731 -16.54 32.86 9.76
CA ASN A 731 -16.04 34.23 9.76
C ASN A 731 -16.51 35.05 8.53
N GLY A 732 -17.78 34.91 8.16
CA GLY A 732 -18.41 35.59 7.03
C GLY A 732 -18.31 34.82 5.71
N THR A 733 -17.62 33.68 5.68
CA THR A 733 -17.60 32.78 4.53
C THR A 733 -18.64 31.68 4.72
N LEU A 734 -19.67 31.66 3.87
CA LEU A 734 -20.66 30.59 3.89
C LEU A 734 -20.12 29.37 3.15
N ARG A 735 -20.24 28.19 3.76
CA ARG A 735 -19.75 26.94 3.19
C ARG A 735 -20.62 25.74 3.49
N TRP A 736 -20.67 24.79 2.56
CA TRP A 736 -21.26 23.47 2.78
C TRP A 736 -20.58 22.43 1.88
N ARG A 737 -20.69 21.15 2.26
CA ARG A 737 -20.25 20.00 1.47
C ARG A 737 -21.20 18.83 1.65
N ALA A 738 -21.62 18.21 0.55
CA ALA A 738 -22.37 16.95 0.58
C ALA A 738 -21.86 16.01 -0.52
N ALA A 739 -22.11 14.70 -0.34
CA ALA A 739 -21.76 13.67 -1.31
C ALA A 739 -22.92 12.67 -1.42
N ALA A 740 -23.10 12.10 -2.59
CA ALA A 740 -24.11 11.06 -2.81
C ALA A 740 -23.50 9.94 -3.67
N ASP A 741 -23.72 8.69 -3.25
CA ASP A 741 -23.37 7.49 -4.01
C ASP A 741 -23.80 7.63 -5.47
N SER A 742 -22.84 7.58 -6.39
CA SER A 742 -23.08 7.90 -7.79
C SER A 742 -22.20 7.10 -8.73
N ASN A 743 -22.78 6.64 -9.83
CA ASN A 743 -22.01 6.18 -11.00
C ASN A 743 -21.60 7.37 -11.86
N ASN A 744 -20.74 7.15 -12.85
CA ASN A 744 -20.46 8.18 -13.84
C ASN A 744 -21.73 8.50 -14.66
N ARG A 745 -22.04 9.79 -14.85
CA ARG A 745 -23.21 10.31 -15.59
C ARG A 745 -24.57 10.01 -14.98
N ASP A 746 -24.63 9.75 -13.68
CA ASP A 746 -25.91 9.69 -12.97
C ASP A 746 -26.53 11.10 -12.90
N PRO A 747 -27.83 11.24 -13.23
CA PRO A 747 -28.53 12.51 -13.10
C PRO A 747 -28.62 12.92 -11.63
N VAL A 748 -28.23 14.15 -11.33
CA VAL A 748 -28.26 14.70 -9.97
C VAL A 748 -28.99 16.04 -9.91
N ARG A 749 -29.49 16.40 -8.74
CA ARG A 749 -29.95 17.76 -8.44
C ARG A 749 -29.52 18.19 -7.06
N ILE A 750 -29.41 19.50 -6.86
CA ILE A 750 -29.08 20.11 -5.57
C ILE A 750 -30.27 20.98 -5.13
N LEU A 751 -30.80 20.69 -3.95
CA LEU A 751 -31.97 21.34 -3.38
C LEU A 751 -31.53 22.21 -2.20
N PHE A 752 -31.94 23.48 -2.20
CA PHE A 752 -31.67 24.42 -1.12
C PHE A 752 -32.97 24.71 -0.36
N TYR A 753 -32.96 24.46 0.95
CA TYR A 753 -34.07 24.74 1.85
C TYR A 753 -33.69 25.87 2.81
N GLU A 754 -34.67 26.73 3.12
CA GLU A 754 -34.46 27.86 4.02
C GLU A 754 -34.43 27.39 5.49
N GLY A 755 -33.36 27.73 6.20
CA GLY A 755 -33.12 27.35 7.59
C GLY A 755 -33.07 25.84 7.85
N ASP A 756 -33.28 25.46 9.11
CA ASP A 756 -33.29 24.06 9.53
C ASP A 756 -34.54 23.33 9.03
N ALA A 757 -34.41 22.73 7.84
CA ALA A 757 -35.46 21.97 7.18
C ALA A 757 -35.36 20.45 7.40
N MET A 758 -34.25 19.94 7.93
CA MET A 758 -34.02 18.51 8.12
C MET A 758 -34.94 17.94 9.20
N LEU A 759 -35.46 16.74 8.98
CA LEU A 759 -36.10 15.97 10.05
C LEU A 759 -35.01 15.49 11.00
N LEU A 760 -35.00 15.98 12.24
CA LEU A 760 -33.99 15.64 13.24
C LEU A 760 -33.84 14.12 13.40
N GLY A 761 -32.59 13.63 13.35
CA GLY A 761 -32.27 12.20 13.39
C GLY A 761 -32.47 11.44 12.08
N SER A 762 -32.72 12.14 10.97
CA SER A 762 -32.85 11.50 9.66
C SER A 762 -31.49 11.12 9.09
N LYS A 763 -31.30 9.82 8.80
CA LYS A 763 -30.10 9.31 8.12
C LYS A 763 -30.18 9.39 6.60
N ASP A 764 -31.36 9.68 6.06
CA ASP A 764 -31.67 9.71 4.63
C ASP A 764 -31.95 11.14 4.12
N CYS A 765 -31.55 12.15 4.89
CA CYS A 765 -31.75 13.58 4.56
C CYS A 765 -33.23 13.93 4.32
N GLU A 766 -34.14 13.34 5.10
CA GLU A 766 -35.56 13.67 5.05
C GLU A 766 -35.83 15.08 5.60
N THR A 767 -36.87 15.74 5.08
CA THR A 767 -37.24 17.09 5.49
C THR A 767 -38.51 17.11 6.34
N LYS A 768 -38.66 18.16 7.14
CA LYS A 768 -39.88 18.46 7.90
C LYS A 768 -41.08 18.58 6.95
N ALA A 769 -42.24 18.09 7.41
CA ALA A 769 -43.46 18.11 6.61
C ALA A 769 -43.86 19.54 6.19
N GLY A 770 -44.21 19.72 4.91
CA GLY A 770 -44.64 21.01 4.36
C GLY A 770 -43.51 21.95 3.91
N VAL A 771 -42.25 21.57 4.12
CA VAL A 771 -41.10 22.35 3.65
C VAL A 771 -40.83 22.06 2.16
N SER A 772 -40.64 23.11 1.37
CA SER A 772 -40.32 23.04 -0.06
C SER A 772 -38.98 23.70 -0.35
N PRO A 773 -38.21 23.21 -1.35
CA PRO A 773 -36.94 23.81 -1.69
C PRO A 773 -37.14 25.22 -2.26
N ARG A 774 -36.35 26.17 -1.77
CA ARG A 774 -36.31 27.56 -2.24
C ARG A 774 -35.69 27.67 -3.63
N LYS A 775 -34.66 26.86 -3.90
CA LYS A 775 -33.97 26.75 -5.19
C LYS A 775 -33.65 25.29 -5.47
N ILE A 776 -33.78 24.91 -6.74
CA ILE A 776 -33.34 23.63 -7.27
C ILE A 776 -32.31 23.94 -8.36
N LEU A 777 -31.15 23.29 -8.28
CA LEU A 777 -30.12 23.29 -9.31
C LEU A 777 -30.11 21.91 -9.97
N ASP A 778 -30.52 21.86 -11.23
CA ASP A 778 -30.69 20.62 -12.02
C ASP A 778 -30.00 20.70 -13.40
N SER A 779 -29.23 21.76 -13.65
CA SER A 779 -28.42 21.94 -14.86
C SER A 779 -27.12 22.67 -14.57
N PHE A 780 -26.12 22.47 -15.42
CA PHE A 780 -24.90 23.27 -15.41
C PHE A 780 -25.24 24.72 -15.79
N GLU A 781 -24.91 25.71 -14.98
CA GLU A 781 -25.20 27.12 -15.27
C GLU A 781 -24.05 27.83 -16.01
N GLN A 782 -22.99 27.09 -16.37
CA GLN A 782 -21.89 27.53 -17.22
C GLN A 782 -21.25 26.37 -17.99
N ASP A 783 -20.34 26.68 -18.91
CA ASP A 783 -19.57 25.69 -19.66
C ASP A 783 -18.50 25.05 -18.76
N VAL A 784 -18.38 23.72 -18.83
CA VAL A 784 -17.41 22.94 -18.03
C VAL A 784 -16.57 22.06 -18.96
N TRP A 785 -15.25 22.16 -18.86
CA TRP A 785 -14.33 21.27 -19.57
C TRP A 785 -13.94 20.09 -18.67
N TRP A 786 -14.22 18.87 -19.12
CA TRP A 786 -13.97 17.64 -18.36
C TRP A 786 -13.44 16.54 -19.27
N GLN A 787 -12.24 16.03 -18.98
CA GLN A 787 -11.62 14.87 -19.66
C GLN A 787 -11.72 14.93 -21.20
N GLY A 788 -11.27 16.04 -21.79
CA GLY A 788 -11.29 16.28 -23.24
C GLY A 788 -12.67 16.63 -23.82
N GLN A 789 -13.71 16.80 -22.99
CA GLN A 789 -15.08 17.08 -23.42
C GLN A 789 -15.59 18.42 -22.86
N LEU A 790 -16.29 19.19 -23.70
CA LEU A 790 -17.03 20.38 -23.29
C LEU A 790 -18.47 20.01 -22.92
N ILE A 791 -18.84 20.23 -21.67
CA ILE A 791 -20.21 20.18 -21.18
C ILE A 791 -20.77 21.59 -21.29
N ASN A 792 -21.77 21.77 -22.14
CA ASN A 792 -22.34 23.09 -22.39
C ASN A 792 -23.22 23.54 -21.22
N ARG A 793 -23.24 24.85 -21.00
CA ARG A 793 -24.24 25.52 -20.17
C ARG A 793 -25.65 25.03 -20.53
N PHE A 794 -26.47 24.85 -19.50
CA PHE A 794 -27.85 24.33 -19.53
C PHE A 794 -28.00 22.83 -19.83
N THR A 795 -26.90 22.08 -19.92
CA THR A 795 -26.99 20.61 -19.89
C THR A 795 -27.50 20.16 -18.52
N PRO A 796 -28.40 19.16 -18.44
CA PRO A 796 -28.84 18.60 -17.16
C PRO A 796 -27.67 18.16 -16.29
N LEU A 797 -27.76 18.46 -14.99
CA LEU A 797 -26.70 18.19 -14.03
C LEU A 797 -26.56 16.67 -13.86
N HIS A 798 -25.33 16.20 -13.96
CA HIS A 798 -24.99 14.80 -13.79
C HIS A 798 -23.60 14.68 -13.15
N THR A 799 -23.34 13.53 -12.54
CA THR A 799 -22.06 13.23 -11.91
C THR A 799 -20.96 13.06 -12.96
N LEU A 800 -19.79 13.64 -12.69
CA LEU A 800 -18.64 13.61 -13.60
C LEU A 800 -17.70 12.43 -13.36
N ALA A 801 -17.78 11.83 -12.18
CA ALA A 801 -17.05 10.63 -11.79
C ALA A 801 -17.92 9.75 -10.89
N GLU A 802 -17.63 8.45 -10.90
CA GLU A 802 -18.18 7.48 -9.96
C GLU A 802 -17.57 7.67 -8.55
N GLY A 803 -18.33 7.39 -7.50
CA GLY A 803 -17.85 7.39 -6.12
C GLY A 803 -18.89 6.93 -5.10
N LEU A 804 -18.44 6.63 -3.88
CA LEU A 804 -19.21 5.95 -2.85
C LEU A 804 -19.87 6.87 -1.82
N GLY A 805 -19.65 8.19 -1.88
CA GLY A 805 -20.30 9.15 -0.98
C GLY A 805 -20.07 8.92 0.52
N ILE A 806 -19.01 8.20 0.90
CA ILE A 806 -18.76 7.81 2.29
C ILE A 806 -18.26 9.02 3.09
N LYS A 807 -19.01 9.42 4.13
CA LYS A 807 -18.54 10.45 5.07
C LYS A 807 -17.34 9.95 5.88
N ARG A 808 -16.41 10.86 6.15
CA ARG A 808 -15.27 10.64 7.07
C ARG A 808 -15.79 10.23 8.44
N VAL A 809 -14.97 9.55 9.25
CA VAL A 809 -15.27 9.17 10.65
C VAL A 809 -16.55 8.35 10.90
N THR A 810 -17.14 7.74 9.87
CA THR A 810 -18.35 6.88 9.98
C THR A 810 -18.07 5.36 10.02
N PRO A 811 -19.02 4.52 10.49
CA PRO A 811 -18.82 3.06 10.52
C PRO A 811 -18.69 2.48 9.11
N ARG A 812 -19.33 3.12 8.13
CA ARG A 812 -19.24 2.77 6.71
C ARG A 812 -17.79 2.89 6.21
N MET A 813 -17.07 3.95 6.59
CA MET A 813 -15.64 4.12 6.28
C MET A 813 -14.80 2.96 6.82
N ARG A 814 -14.95 2.65 8.12
CA ARG A 814 -14.22 1.58 8.81
C ARG A 814 -14.49 0.20 8.16
N ARG A 815 -15.76 -0.11 7.87
CA ARG A 815 -16.17 -1.37 7.24
C ARG A 815 -15.64 -1.49 5.80
N PHE A 816 -15.70 -0.42 5.02
CA PHE A 816 -15.18 -0.42 3.64
C PHE A 816 -13.68 -0.69 3.60
N LEU A 817 -12.91 0.05 4.40
CA LEU A 817 -11.46 -0.13 4.49
C LEU A 817 -11.10 -1.57 4.86
N ALA A 818 -11.77 -2.14 5.87
CA ALA A 818 -11.54 -3.52 6.31
C ALA A 818 -11.81 -4.59 5.24
N ILE A 819 -12.92 -4.47 4.50
CA ILE A 819 -13.21 -5.36 3.36
C ILE A 819 -12.17 -5.13 2.25
N GLY A 820 -11.73 -3.89 2.07
CA GLY A 820 -10.61 -3.54 1.19
C GLY A 820 -9.35 -4.33 1.54
N GLN A 821 -8.95 -4.38 2.82
CA GLN A 821 -7.79 -5.17 3.25
C GLN A 821 -7.95 -6.65 2.92
N MET A 822 -9.13 -7.24 3.17
CA MET A 822 -9.39 -8.65 2.81
C MET A 822 -9.11 -8.93 1.32
N VAL A 823 -9.47 -8.00 0.43
CA VAL A 823 -9.17 -8.13 -1.00
C VAL A 823 -7.69 -7.93 -1.27
N LEU A 824 -7.11 -6.88 -0.68
CA LEU A 824 -5.71 -6.45 -0.89
C LEU A 824 -4.68 -7.44 -0.32
N ASP A 825 -5.06 -8.35 0.59
CA ASP A 825 -4.15 -9.35 1.17
C ASP A 825 -3.33 -10.12 0.12
N ASN A 826 -3.88 -10.40 -1.07
CA ASN A 826 -3.14 -11.09 -2.16
C ASN A 826 -2.14 -10.19 -2.93
N GLY A 827 -1.97 -8.95 -2.51
CA GLY A 827 -0.95 -8.01 -3.00
C GLY A 827 -0.17 -7.33 -1.87
N ASP A 828 -0.41 -7.70 -0.61
CA ASP A 828 0.13 -6.99 0.54
C ASP A 828 1.56 -7.46 0.90
N PRO A 829 2.56 -6.56 1.00
CA PRO A 829 3.91 -6.90 1.41
C PRO A 829 4.01 -7.65 2.74
N ALA A 830 3.16 -7.33 3.72
CA ALA A 830 3.18 -7.99 5.02
C ALA A 830 2.77 -9.45 4.92
N VAL A 831 1.77 -9.77 4.07
CA VAL A 831 1.26 -11.12 3.86
C VAL A 831 2.34 -12.05 3.29
N PHE A 832 3.18 -11.54 2.39
CA PHE A 832 4.29 -12.30 1.82
C PHE A 832 5.58 -12.23 2.65
N GLY A 833 5.69 -11.29 3.60
CA GLY A 833 6.85 -11.13 4.49
C GLY A 833 7.43 -12.44 5.06
N PRO A 834 6.63 -13.40 5.54
CA PRO A 834 7.14 -14.69 6.00
C PRO A 834 7.99 -15.45 4.97
N GLY A 835 7.70 -15.30 3.67
CA GLY A 835 8.42 -15.92 2.56
C GLY A 835 9.86 -15.43 2.38
N LEU A 836 10.23 -14.29 2.97
CA LEU A 836 11.62 -13.80 3.00
C LEU A 836 12.53 -14.66 3.89
N GLY A 837 12.00 -15.35 4.91
CA GLY A 837 12.85 -16.21 5.74
C GLY A 837 12.16 -17.07 6.79
N LYS A 838 11.04 -16.63 7.38
CA LYS A 838 10.36 -17.36 8.48
C LYS A 838 9.63 -18.61 8.00
N LYS A 839 8.93 -18.52 6.86
CA LYS A 839 8.15 -19.59 6.23
C LYS A 839 8.36 -19.55 4.71
N PRO A 840 9.46 -20.15 4.20
CA PRO A 840 9.71 -20.22 2.76
C PRO A 840 8.55 -20.80 1.96
N VAL A 841 8.28 -20.22 0.80
CA VAL A 841 7.34 -20.78 -0.19
C VAL A 841 8.05 -21.90 -0.95
N VAL A 842 7.42 -23.06 -1.05
CA VAL A 842 7.95 -24.22 -1.77
C VAL A 842 7.17 -24.42 -3.06
N TYR A 843 7.87 -24.56 -4.19
CA TYR A 843 7.30 -24.81 -5.51
C TYR A 843 7.47 -26.28 -5.88
N ALA A 844 6.37 -27.03 -5.91
CA ALA A 844 6.42 -28.48 -6.09
C ALA A 844 6.88 -28.88 -7.50
N GLY A 845 6.55 -28.08 -8.52
CA GLY A 845 6.95 -28.33 -9.91
C GLY A 845 8.47 -28.30 -10.10
N THR A 846 9.14 -27.31 -9.51
CA THR A 846 10.60 -27.12 -9.67
C THR A 846 11.43 -27.64 -8.49
N GLY A 847 10.82 -27.89 -7.34
CA GLY A 847 11.50 -28.21 -6.08
C GLY A 847 12.23 -27.02 -5.43
N GLN A 848 12.08 -25.81 -5.99
CA GLN A 848 12.71 -24.60 -5.49
C GLN A 848 11.97 -24.05 -4.25
N LYS A 849 12.70 -23.29 -3.43
CA LYS A 849 12.17 -22.63 -2.23
C LYS A 849 12.68 -21.20 -2.13
N THR A 850 11.86 -20.31 -1.58
CA THR A 850 12.26 -18.92 -1.32
C THR A 850 13.17 -18.81 -0.09
N GLY A 851 13.72 -17.62 0.17
CA GLY A 851 14.53 -17.33 1.35
C GLY A 851 15.69 -16.36 1.07
N ALA A 852 15.35 -15.09 0.81
CA ALA A 852 16.33 -14.05 0.51
C ALA A 852 16.92 -13.42 1.79
N ASN A 853 18.22 -13.08 1.74
CA ASN A 853 18.80 -12.16 2.73
C ASN A 853 18.21 -10.76 2.51
N ALA A 854 17.54 -10.19 3.51
CA ALA A 854 16.74 -8.98 3.32
C ALA A 854 17.15 -7.86 4.26
N LEU A 855 17.32 -6.65 3.74
CA LEU A 855 17.48 -5.43 4.51
C LEU A 855 16.27 -4.53 4.27
N VAL A 856 15.29 -4.58 5.18
CA VAL A 856 14.12 -3.70 5.11
C VAL A 856 14.50 -2.32 5.61
N VAL A 857 14.26 -1.29 4.80
CA VAL A 857 14.62 0.09 5.10
C VAL A 857 13.34 0.91 5.25
N THR A 858 13.06 1.39 6.46
CA THR A 858 11.88 2.22 6.76
C THR A 858 12.35 3.59 7.23
N THR A 859 12.30 4.61 6.38
CA THR A 859 12.73 5.94 6.78
C THR A 859 11.88 6.48 7.91
N VAL A 860 12.53 7.07 8.93
CA VAL A 860 11.84 7.75 10.03
C VAL A 860 10.98 8.89 9.49
N GLY A 861 9.72 8.96 9.94
CA GLY A 861 8.79 10.02 9.55
C GLY A 861 8.24 9.91 8.11
N ASP A 862 8.42 8.77 7.44
CA ASP A 862 7.79 8.55 6.13
C ASP A 862 6.27 8.42 6.29
N MET A 863 5.52 9.37 5.73
CA MET A 863 4.06 9.33 5.62
C MET A 863 3.56 9.22 4.17
N ASN A 864 4.45 9.13 3.17
CA ASN A 864 4.05 8.77 1.81
C ASN A 864 3.75 7.28 1.76
N VAL A 865 4.63 6.48 2.36
CA VAL A 865 4.36 5.09 2.73
C VAL A 865 4.53 5.01 4.25
N PRO A 866 3.43 5.09 5.03
CA PRO A 866 3.48 5.17 6.49
C PRO A 866 4.45 4.17 7.13
N ALA A 867 5.33 4.67 8.00
CA ALA A 867 6.40 3.89 8.63
C ALA A 867 5.91 2.63 9.36
N ASN A 868 4.69 2.65 9.93
CA ASN A 868 4.07 1.46 10.55
C ASN A 868 3.92 0.29 9.55
N GLY A 869 3.81 0.56 8.25
CA GLY A 869 3.75 -0.48 7.23
C GLY A 869 5.07 -1.25 7.10
N GLY A 870 6.21 -0.56 7.05
CA GLY A 870 7.53 -1.19 7.01
C GLY A 870 7.86 -1.98 8.30
N ILE A 871 7.41 -1.48 9.45
CA ILE A 871 7.47 -2.20 10.73
C ILE A 871 6.61 -3.47 10.65
N THR A 872 5.39 -3.37 10.13
CA THR A 872 4.45 -4.50 10.00
C THR A 872 5.03 -5.60 9.09
N GLN A 873 5.59 -5.22 7.94
CA GLN A 873 6.25 -6.17 7.02
C GLN A 873 7.50 -6.81 7.66
N SER A 874 8.33 -6.02 8.36
CA SER A 874 9.49 -6.54 9.08
C SER A 874 9.11 -7.49 10.22
N ARG A 875 8.02 -7.20 10.94
CA ARG A 875 7.46 -8.08 11.99
C ARG A 875 6.92 -9.38 11.40
N ALA A 876 6.20 -9.32 10.27
CA ALA A 876 5.70 -10.49 9.57
C ALA A 876 6.85 -11.39 9.05
N ALA A 877 7.92 -10.78 8.54
CA ALA A 877 9.15 -11.48 8.13
C ALA A 877 9.96 -12.06 9.30
N GLY A 878 9.71 -11.58 10.53
CA GLY A 878 10.42 -12.00 11.74
C GLY A 878 11.72 -11.25 12.02
N PHE A 879 11.91 -10.07 11.43
CA PHE A 879 13.08 -9.21 11.65
C PHE A 879 12.91 -8.28 12.86
N ILE A 880 11.66 -8.04 13.27
CA ILE A 880 11.31 -7.32 14.51
C ILE A 880 10.66 -8.31 15.47
N ASP A 881 11.29 -8.50 16.63
CA ASP A 881 10.72 -9.28 17.72
C ASP A 881 9.72 -8.42 18.52
N TYR A 882 8.56 -8.99 18.79
CA TYR A 882 7.45 -8.35 19.52
C TYR A 882 7.05 -9.14 20.79
N LEU A 883 7.70 -10.28 21.05
CA LEU A 883 7.38 -11.16 22.19
C LEU A 883 8.52 -11.26 23.19
N ASN A 884 9.77 -11.18 22.72
CA ASN A 884 10.93 -11.35 23.58
C ASN A 884 11.57 -9.98 23.87
N PRO A 885 11.79 -9.64 25.15
CA PRO A 885 12.50 -8.43 25.52
C PRO A 885 13.92 -8.38 24.94
N ASP A 886 14.27 -7.24 24.35
CA ASP A 886 15.65 -6.93 24.02
C ASP A 886 16.40 -6.60 25.32
N PRO A 887 17.51 -7.29 25.64
CA PRO A 887 18.26 -7.05 26.89
C PRO A 887 18.74 -5.61 27.08
N ARG A 888 18.88 -4.83 25.99
CA ARG A 888 19.30 -3.43 26.02
C ARG A 888 18.23 -2.51 26.61
N TYR A 889 16.95 -2.81 26.38
CA TYR A 889 15.83 -1.94 26.73
C TYR A 889 14.89 -2.55 27.79
N GLY A 890 14.99 -3.86 28.03
CA GLY A 890 14.11 -4.58 28.96
C GLY A 890 12.68 -4.81 28.43
N LYS A 891 12.44 -4.53 27.14
CA LYS A 891 11.17 -4.68 26.43
C LYS A 891 11.41 -5.11 24.98
N PRO A 892 10.41 -5.66 24.26
CA PRO A 892 10.59 -6.07 22.87
C PRO A 892 10.95 -4.88 21.96
N ALA A 893 11.71 -5.13 20.89
CA ALA A 893 12.09 -4.09 19.93
C ALA A 893 10.88 -3.42 19.28
N ASN A 894 9.79 -4.17 19.06
CA ASN A 894 8.51 -3.62 18.62
C ASN A 894 7.98 -2.55 19.58
N GLN A 895 8.07 -2.77 20.90
CA GLN A 895 7.60 -1.79 21.89
C GLN A 895 8.48 -0.55 21.91
N VAL A 896 9.79 -0.68 21.72
CA VAL A 896 10.68 0.48 21.58
C VAL A 896 10.24 1.37 20.42
N LEU A 897 9.91 0.80 19.26
CA LEU A 897 9.44 1.56 18.09
C LEU A 897 8.11 2.29 18.31
N ILE A 898 7.27 1.79 19.23
CA ILE A 898 6.03 2.44 19.67
C ILE A 898 6.37 3.58 20.63
N ASP A 899 7.18 3.31 21.65
CA ASP A 899 7.55 4.27 22.70
C ASP A 899 8.37 5.46 22.17
N THR A 900 9.12 5.25 21.08
CA THR A 900 9.85 6.32 20.37
C THR A 900 9.01 7.02 19.31
N TYR A 901 7.73 6.66 19.17
CA TYR A 901 6.81 7.19 18.16
C TYR A 901 7.29 6.98 16.72
N THR A 902 8.18 6.01 16.48
CA THR A 902 8.67 5.66 15.14
C THR A 902 7.57 4.99 14.30
N ALA A 903 6.69 4.20 14.93
CA ALA A 903 5.52 3.64 14.27
C ALA A 903 4.46 4.71 13.94
N GLU A 904 4.26 5.68 14.85
CA GLU A 904 3.33 6.81 14.66
C GLU A 904 3.80 7.70 13.51
N ALA A 905 5.09 8.08 13.51
CA ALA A 905 5.74 8.83 12.43
C ALA A 905 5.03 10.15 12.07
N VAL A 906 4.48 10.87 13.06
CA VAL A 906 3.87 12.20 12.86
C VAL A 906 4.61 13.27 13.68
N HIS A 907 5.43 14.08 13.02
CA HIS A 907 6.20 15.11 13.72
C HIS A 907 5.33 16.27 14.23
N THR A 908 4.18 16.54 13.59
CA THR A 908 3.27 17.65 13.94
C THR A 908 2.63 17.50 15.32
N LEU A 909 2.67 16.30 15.91
CA LEU A 909 2.26 16.06 17.30
C LEU A 909 3.28 16.57 18.32
N LYS A 910 4.49 16.98 17.88
CA LYS A 910 5.55 17.54 18.74
C LYS A 910 5.91 16.62 19.92
N ARG A 911 5.96 15.29 19.67
CA ARG A 911 6.44 14.30 20.65
C ARG A 911 7.85 14.61 21.13
N PHE A 912 8.68 15.09 20.20
CA PHE A 912 9.96 15.72 20.46
C PHE A 912 10.00 17.07 19.75
N THR A 913 10.84 17.99 20.24
CA THR A 913 11.02 19.30 19.62
C THR A 913 12.48 19.68 19.52
N ASP A 914 12.82 20.45 18.49
CA ASP A 914 14.11 21.12 18.37
C ASP A 914 14.20 22.33 19.34
N SER A 915 15.29 23.09 19.21
CA SER A 915 15.57 24.28 20.03
C SER A 915 14.57 25.43 19.81
N ASP A 916 13.92 25.47 18.65
CA ASP A 916 12.91 26.46 18.25
C ASP A 916 11.46 26.03 18.59
N GLY A 917 11.26 24.81 19.07
CA GLY A 917 9.95 24.25 19.41
C GLY A 917 9.18 23.68 18.22
N ASN A 918 9.84 23.44 17.09
CA ASN A 918 9.29 22.70 15.96
C ASN A 918 9.25 21.20 16.30
N GLY A 919 8.23 20.49 15.82
CA GLY A 919 8.13 19.05 16.05
C GLY A 919 9.15 18.28 15.22
N ILE A 920 9.85 17.33 15.84
CA ILE A 920 10.86 16.49 15.20
C ILE A 920 10.68 15.03 15.63
N HIS A 921 11.28 14.10 14.88
CA HIS A 921 11.37 12.70 15.25
C HIS A 921 12.62 12.38 16.08
N MET A 922 12.65 11.18 16.66
CA MET A 922 13.84 10.60 17.27
C MET A 922 14.60 9.73 16.25
N ASP A 923 15.92 9.86 16.21
CA ASP A 923 16.80 8.96 15.47
C ASP A 923 17.07 7.70 16.30
N VAL A 924 16.44 6.60 15.91
CA VAL A 924 16.54 5.31 16.61
C VAL A 924 17.76 4.47 16.17
N GLU A 925 18.43 4.84 15.08
CA GLU A 925 19.57 4.09 14.53
C GLU A 925 20.92 4.69 14.91
N ASN A 926 20.96 6.02 15.08
CA ASN A 926 22.17 6.77 15.42
C ASN A 926 23.36 6.36 14.53
N PHE A 927 23.16 6.36 13.21
CA PHE A 927 24.21 6.03 12.25
C PHE A 927 25.24 7.15 12.12
N SER A 928 24.81 8.40 12.24
CA SER A 928 25.69 9.57 12.15
C SER A 928 26.56 9.77 13.39
N GLY A 929 26.16 9.24 14.55
CA GLY A 929 26.86 9.53 15.81
C GLY A 929 26.82 11.01 16.20
N GLY A 930 25.85 11.79 15.69
CA GLY A 930 25.75 13.23 15.90
C GLY A 930 26.62 14.08 14.97
N THR A 931 27.29 13.49 13.97
CA THR A 931 28.10 14.25 12.99
C THR A 931 27.31 14.67 11.74
N ASP A 932 25.98 14.52 11.76
CA ASP A 932 25.10 15.10 10.74
C ASP A 932 24.90 16.60 10.99
N ILE A 933 24.24 17.28 10.05
CA ILE A 933 24.00 18.72 10.13
C ILE A 933 23.03 19.12 11.26
N TRP A 934 22.35 18.17 11.89
CA TRP A 934 21.39 18.40 12.96
C TRP A 934 22.04 18.39 14.35
N GLY A 935 23.23 17.79 14.47
CA GLY A 935 24.02 17.79 15.72
C GLY A 935 23.20 17.34 16.92
N ASP A 936 23.36 18.00 18.06
CA ASP A 936 22.69 17.65 19.33
C ASP A 936 21.20 18.03 19.40
N GLU A 937 20.64 18.69 18.38
CA GLU A 937 19.21 19.08 18.38
C GLU A 937 18.28 17.87 18.23
N VAL A 938 18.78 16.77 17.67
CA VAL A 938 18.00 15.55 17.42
C VAL A 938 18.16 14.56 18.58
N PRO A 939 17.06 14.13 19.22
CA PRO A 939 17.12 13.06 20.20
C PRO A 939 17.52 11.76 19.53
N ARG A 940 18.47 11.04 20.14
CA ARG A 940 19.01 9.78 19.63
C ARG A 940 18.86 8.67 20.65
N LEU A 941 18.43 7.50 20.17
CA LEU A 941 18.31 6.30 21.02
C LEU A 941 19.72 5.77 21.37
N ASP A 942 19.97 5.53 22.66
CA ASP A 942 21.22 4.95 23.16
C ASP A 942 20.93 3.82 24.17
N PRO A 943 21.38 2.58 23.91
CA PRO A 943 22.05 2.11 22.69
C PRO A 943 21.14 2.20 21.45
N PRO A 944 21.68 2.23 20.22
CA PRO A 944 20.87 2.30 19.00
C PRO A 944 20.20 0.97 18.66
N LEU A 945 19.11 1.02 17.87
CA LEU A 945 18.25 -0.13 17.58
C LEU A 945 18.96 -1.23 16.74
N ARG A 946 19.39 -0.94 15.50
CA ARG A 946 20.22 -1.79 14.63
C ARG A 946 19.78 -3.26 14.55
N LEU A 947 18.51 -3.50 14.23
CA LEU A 947 17.90 -4.83 14.30
C LEU A 947 18.46 -5.78 13.24
N GLY A 948 18.88 -6.97 13.66
CA GLY A 948 19.35 -8.02 12.76
C GLY A 948 20.76 -7.81 12.18
N MET A 949 21.47 -6.75 12.58
CA MET A 949 22.79 -6.42 12.00
C MET A 949 23.97 -7.18 12.64
N THR A 950 23.75 -7.84 13.79
CA THR A 950 24.83 -8.47 14.57
C THR A 950 24.87 -10.00 14.46
N LYS A 951 23.81 -10.60 13.91
CA LYS A 951 23.66 -12.06 13.86
C LYS A 951 23.28 -12.51 12.45
N LYS A 952 24.03 -13.47 11.94
CA LYS A 952 23.72 -14.15 10.68
C LYS A 952 22.53 -15.09 10.84
N ASN A 953 21.70 -15.14 9.80
CA ASN A 953 20.56 -16.05 9.68
C ASN A 953 21.03 -17.49 9.32
N ALA A 954 20.08 -18.40 9.14
CA ALA A 954 20.38 -19.81 8.84
C ALA A 954 21.07 -20.05 7.48
N SER A 955 20.98 -19.11 6.53
CA SER A 955 21.68 -19.19 5.23
C SER A 955 23.10 -18.62 5.29
N GLY A 956 23.52 -18.03 6.42
CA GLY A 956 24.86 -17.44 6.60
C GLY A 956 24.97 -15.97 6.16
N GLY A 957 23.85 -15.35 5.76
CA GLY A 957 23.74 -13.92 5.49
C GLY A 957 23.09 -13.14 6.63
N TYR A 958 22.81 -11.86 6.42
CA TYR A 958 22.05 -11.01 7.35
C TYR A 958 20.62 -10.81 6.84
N SER A 959 19.67 -10.79 7.77
CA SER A 959 18.33 -10.26 7.54
C SER A 959 18.02 -9.25 8.64
N ALA A 960 17.75 -8.00 8.26
CA ALA A 960 17.75 -6.85 9.13
C ALA A 960 16.61 -5.88 8.79
N SER A 961 16.25 -5.04 9.76
CA SER A 961 15.34 -3.91 9.57
C SER A 961 16.04 -2.67 10.13
N ILE A 962 16.11 -1.61 9.33
CA ILE A 962 16.75 -0.35 9.73
C ILE A 962 15.83 0.84 9.51
N PHE A 963 16.01 1.86 10.34
CA PHE A 963 15.22 3.09 10.35
C PHE A 963 16.07 4.35 10.13
N PRO A 964 16.54 4.62 8.90
CA PRO A 964 17.39 5.78 8.66
C PRO A 964 16.69 7.09 9.00
N TYR A 965 17.47 8.03 9.54
CA TYR A 965 17.03 9.37 9.91
C TYR A 965 17.67 10.40 8.97
N PRO A 966 17.00 10.78 7.87
CA PRO A 966 17.57 11.75 6.93
C PRO A 966 17.35 13.21 7.38
N ILE A 967 16.12 13.56 7.75
CA ILE A 967 15.72 14.92 8.13
C ILE A 967 14.78 14.90 9.34
N PRO A 968 14.72 15.97 10.15
CA PRO A 968 14.04 15.92 11.44
C PRO A 968 12.52 15.75 11.39
N THR A 969 11.87 16.28 10.36
CA THR A 969 10.42 16.19 10.16
C THR A 969 9.98 14.95 9.40
N GLY A 970 10.92 14.07 9.02
CA GLY A 970 10.63 12.88 8.22
C GLY A 970 10.72 13.10 6.72
N GLN A 971 11.03 12.04 5.97
CA GLN A 971 11.13 12.07 4.50
C GLN A 971 10.71 10.73 3.90
N HIS A 972 10.10 10.79 2.71
CA HIS A 972 9.91 9.59 1.89
C HIS A 972 11.20 9.16 1.22
N GLY A 973 11.73 7.98 1.58
CA GLY A 973 13.05 7.53 1.13
C GLY A 973 14.17 8.29 1.84
N PHE A 974 15.23 8.69 1.13
CA PHE A 974 16.33 9.46 1.72
C PHE A 974 17.03 10.29 0.64
N PRO A 975 17.80 11.34 1.02
CA PRO A 975 18.51 12.18 0.07
C PRO A 975 19.55 11.38 -0.74
N PHE A 976 19.72 11.75 -2.01
CA PHE A 976 20.78 11.18 -2.84
C PHE A 976 22.18 11.55 -2.32
N PRO A 977 23.22 10.76 -2.67
CA PRO A 977 24.60 11.06 -2.32
C PRO A 977 24.99 12.52 -2.65
N GLY A 978 25.47 13.26 -1.66
CA GLY A 978 25.91 14.64 -1.78
C GLY A 978 24.87 15.71 -1.44
N VAL A 979 23.58 15.36 -1.39
CA VAL A 979 22.51 16.34 -1.13
C VAL A 979 22.64 16.98 0.25
N LEU A 980 22.93 16.20 1.31
CA LEU A 980 23.12 16.76 2.65
C LEU A 980 24.37 17.64 2.76
N ILE A 981 25.40 17.36 1.97
CA ILE A 981 26.59 18.23 1.89
C ILE A 981 26.20 19.56 1.23
N ASP A 982 25.44 19.53 0.14
CA ASP A 982 24.94 20.75 -0.51
C ASP A 982 24.03 21.57 0.43
N GLU A 983 23.24 20.91 1.27
CA GLU A 983 22.42 21.55 2.30
C GLU A 983 23.28 22.17 3.42
N ALA A 984 24.30 21.46 3.92
CA ALA A 984 25.26 21.99 4.88
C ALA A 984 25.96 23.26 4.36
N ARG A 985 26.37 23.24 3.09
CA ARG A 985 27.00 24.39 2.39
C ARG A 985 26.07 25.58 2.32
N LYS A 986 24.78 25.33 2.06
CA LYS A 986 23.76 26.37 2.02
C LYS A 986 23.53 26.97 3.41
N ILE A 987 23.35 26.16 4.46
CA ILE A 987 23.17 26.62 5.85
C ILE A 987 24.37 27.49 6.28
N CYS A 988 25.59 27.05 5.99
CA CYS A 988 26.80 27.83 6.24
C CYS A 988 26.79 29.18 5.50
N SER A 989 26.41 29.18 4.22
CA SER A 989 26.38 30.39 3.39
C SER A 989 25.32 31.39 3.88
N ASP A 990 24.14 30.89 4.28
CA ASP A 990 23.04 31.71 4.79
C ASP A 990 23.37 32.31 6.18
N ALA A 991 24.18 31.62 6.98
CA ALA A 991 24.67 32.11 8.27
C ALA A 991 25.89 33.05 8.17
N CYS A 992 26.55 33.10 7.01
CA CYS A 992 27.77 33.87 6.80
C CYS A 992 27.47 35.38 6.70
N ALA A 993 28.18 36.20 7.47
CA ALA A 993 28.01 37.66 7.41
C ALA A 993 28.53 38.22 6.08
N GLU A 994 27.86 39.26 5.58
CA GLU A 994 28.17 39.86 4.28
C GLU A 994 29.63 40.40 4.25
N GLY A 995 30.48 39.79 3.40
CA GLY A 995 31.90 40.14 3.27
C GLY A 995 32.88 39.28 4.06
N GLU A 996 32.41 38.27 4.80
CA GLU A 996 33.27 37.25 5.42
C GLU A 996 33.47 36.04 4.48
N ASP A 997 34.68 35.46 4.49
CA ASP A 997 34.98 34.20 3.82
C ASP A 997 34.80 33.05 4.82
N CYS A 998 33.59 32.49 4.85
CA CYS A 998 33.24 31.38 5.75
C CYS A 998 33.68 30.00 5.22
N GLU A 999 34.38 29.95 4.07
CA GLU A 999 34.88 28.72 3.44
C GLU A 999 33.80 27.63 3.26
N CYS A 1000 32.53 28.02 3.09
CA CYS A 1000 31.40 27.09 3.03
C CYS A 1000 31.53 26.09 1.88
N ASP A 1001 32.19 26.46 0.77
CA ASP A 1001 32.45 25.59 -0.37
C ASP A 1001 33.40 24.41 -0.05
N LYS A 1002 34.13 24.48 1.08
CA LYS A 1002 35.00 23.42 1.58
C LYS A 1002 34.28 22.36 2.42
N ILE A 1003 33.01 22.57 2.78
CA ILE A 1003 32.25 21.55 3.51
C ILE A 1003 32.11 20.30 2.64
N ASP A 1004 32.55 19.16 3.17
CA ASP A 1004 32.51 17.86 2.51
C ASP A 1004 32.16 16.74 3.50
N ALA A 1005 32.19 15.49 3.03
CA ALA A 1005 31.83 14.33 3.86
C ALA A 1005 32.73 14.15 5.10
N THR A 1006 33.94 14.71 5.12
CA THR A 1006 34.83 14.64 6.30
C THR A 1006 34.39 15.57 7.42
N GLN A 1007 33.56 16.56 7.10
CA GLN A 1007 33.02 17.55 8.02
C GLN A 1007 31.56 17.27 8.40
N THR A 1008 30.79 16.63 7.52
CA THR A 1008 29.37 16.29 7.77
C THR A 1008 29.01 14.90 7.26
N PHE A 1009 28.15 14.19 8.01
CA PHE A 1009 27.58 12.91 7.59
C PHE A 1009 26.64 13.10 6.39
N ASP A 1010 26.84 12.29 5.35
CA ASP A 1010 26.00 12.22 4.16
C ASP A 1010 25.28 10.88 4.11
N VAL A 1011 24.03 10.88 4.60
CA VAL A 1011 23.17 9.69 4.68
C VAL A 1011 23.00 9.00 3.33
N GLY A 1012 22.97 9.77 2.23
CA GLY A 1012 22.84 9.25 0.88
C GLY A 1012 24.04 8.36 0.51
N SER A 1013 25.26 8.90 0.62
CA SER A 1013 26.49 8.12 0.37
C SER A 1013 26.59 6.92 1.31
N TYR A 1014 26.26 7.12 2.60
CA TYR A 1014 26.30 6.05 3.61
C TYR A 1014 25.38 4.88 3.24
N LEU A 1015 24.11 5.15 2.93
CA LEU A 1015 23.13 4.12 2.60
C LEU A 1015 23.41 3.44 1.25
N PHE A 1016 23.75 4.18 0.20
CA PHE A 1016 24.08 3.56 -1.09
C PHE A 1016 25.31 2.64 -1.01
N ASN A 1017 26.34 3.03 -0.25
CA ASN A 1017 27.51 2.17 -0.03
C ASN A 1017 27.19 0.96 0.86
N MET A 1018 26.34 1.12 1.89
CA MET A 1018 25.85 0.01 2.71
C MET A 1018 25.07 -1.00 1.86
N PHE A 1019 24.09 -0.52 1.08
CA PHE A 1019 23.25 -1.35 0.22
C PHE A 1019 24.09 -2.02 -0.86
N GLY A 1020 24.97 -1.26 -1.52
CA GLY A 1020 25.89 -1.77 -2.52
C GLY A 1020 26.76 -2.90 -1.98
N ARG A 1021 27.30 -2.77 -0.77
CA ARG A 1021 28.09 -3.85 -0.13
C ARG A 1021 27.23 -5.05 0.26
N PHE A 1022 26.07 -4.81 0.86
CA PHE A 1022 25.13 -5.87 1.23
C PHE A 1022 24.69 -6.68 0.01
N LEU A 1023 24.26 -6.00 -1.05
CA LEU A 1023 23.84 -6.62 -2.30
C LEU A 1023 25.01 -7.33 -3.00
N SER A 1024 26.18 -6.69 -3.15
CA SER A 1024 27.33 -7.28 -3.87
C SER A 1024 27.90 -8.53 -3.20
N THR A 1025 27.68 -8.66 -1.89
CA THR A 1025 28.13 -9.82 -1.10
C THR A 1025 27.03 -10.86 -0.89
N ASN A 1026 25.92 -10.74 -1.62
CA ASN A 1026 24.74 -11.59 -1.49
C ASN A 1026 24.23 -11.67 -0.03
N GLY A 1027 24.25 -10.52 0.67
CA GLY A 1027 23.80 -10.36 2.04
C GLY A 1027 24.75 -10.89 3.12
N THR A 1028 25.97 -11.32 2.77
CA THR A 1028 26.90 -11.92 3.74
C THR A 1028 27.68 -10.91 4.57
N GLU A 1029 27.66 -9.64 4.18
CA GLU A 1029 28.23 -8.49 4.88
C GLU A 1029 27.23 -7.34 4.99
N LEU A 1030 27.17 -6.69 6.16
CA LEU A 1030 26.34 -5.52 6.42
C LEU A 1030 27.11 -4.54 7.32
N PRO A 1031 28.12 -3.83 6.79
CA PRO A 1031 28.94 -2.92 7.58
C PRO A 1031 28.17 -1.64 7.96
N THR A 1032 28.61 -0.97 9.03
CA THR A 1032 28.05 0.30 9.53
C THR A 1032 29.13 1.36 9.79
N ASP A 1033 30.28 1.22 9.12
CA ASP A 1033 31.43 2.10 9.33
C ASP A 1033 31.24 3.46 8.66
N MET A 1034 31.76 4.51 9.30
CA MET A 1034 31.70 5.89 8.76
C MET A 1034 32.38 6.07 7.40
N CYS A 1035 33.27 5.14 7.01
CA CYS A 1035 33.89 5.16 5.68
C CYS A 1035 32.86 5.17 4.55
N MET A 1036 31.64 4.66 4.80
CA MET A 1036 30.55 4.62 3.81
C MET A 1036 30.00 6.02 3.52
N SER A 1037 29.94 6.90 4.52
CA SER A 1037 29.61 8.31 4.30
C SER A 1037 30.76 9.04 3.58
N LEU A 1038 32.00 8.64 3.85
CA LEU A 1038 33.22 9.28 3.35
C LEU A 1038 33.65 8.81 1.95
N ASP A 1039 32.96 7.84 1.36
CA ASP A 1039 33.31 7.20 0.08
C ASP A 1039 34.74 6.60 0.02
N ASN A 1040 35.31 6.26 1.18
CA ASN A 1040 36.71 5.82 1.30
C ASN A 1040 36.87 4.43 1.91
N CYS A 1041 35.80 3.62 1.96
CA CYS A 1041 35.87 2.24 2.41
C CYS A 1041 36.86 1.42 1.55
N SER A 1042 37.60 0.52 2.18
CA SER A 1042 38.63 -0.29 1.53
C SER A 1042 38.11 -1.24 0.44
N PHE A 1043 36.81 -1.53 0.42
CA PHE A 1043 36.18 -2.36 -0.61
C PHE A 1043 35.78 -1.58 -1.86
N LEU A 1044 35.77 -0.25 -1.82
CA LEU A 1044 35.45 0.59 -2.98
C LEU A 1044 36.68 0.67 -3.90
N LYS A 1045 36.51 0.25 -5.15
CA LYS A 1045 37.57 0.32 -6.18
C LYS A 1045 37.61 1.73 -6.80
N PRO A 1046 38.78 2.19 -7.28
CA PRO A 1046 38.88 3.43 -8.05
C PRO A 1046 38.11 3.30 -9.37
N ALA A 1047 37.70 4.45 -9.93
CA ALA A 1047 37.06 4.50 -11.24
C ALA A 1047 38.01 3.97 -12.34
N PRO A 1048 37.50 3.18 -13.30
CA PRO A 1048 38.25 2.79 -14.49
C PRO A 1048 38.69 4.01 -15.33
N GLU A 1049 39.74 3.84 -16.14
CA GLU A 1049 40.15 4.87 -17.09
C GLU A 1049 39.07 5.09 -18.17
N PRO A 1050 38.75 6.35 -18.52
CA PRO A 1050 37.78 6.66 -19.59
C PRO A 1050 38.24 6.12 -20.96
N ARG A 1051 37.30 5.60 -21.76
CA ARG A 1051 37.56 5.25 -23.17
C ARG A 1051 37.27 6.44 -24.09
N GLU A 1052 37.76 6.40 -25.33
CA GLU A 1052 37.43 7.45 -26.31
C GLU A 1052 35.98 7.30 -26.81
N PRO A 1053 35.16 8.38 -26.80
CA PRO A 1053 33.81 8.35 -27.36
C PRO A 1053 33.78 8.04 -28.86
N GLY A 1054 32.70 7.40 -29.32
CA GLY A 1054 32.45 7.07 -30.73
C GLY A 1054 33.24 5.88 -31.26
N GLN A 1055 33.78 5.03 -30.36
CA GLN A 1055 34.42 3.74 -30.69
C GLN A 1055 33.46 2.57 -30.59
#